data_AF-A0A7V9KDU0-F1
#
_entry.id   AF-A0A7V9KDU0-F1
#
_cell.length_a   1.000
_cell.length_b   1.000
_cell.length_c   1.000
_cell.angle_alpha   90.00
_cell.angle_beta   90.00
_cell.angle_gamma   90.00
#
_symmetry.space_group_name_H-M   'P 1'
#
loop_
_entity.id
_entity.type
_entity.pdbx_description
1 polymer ?
#
loop_
_entity_poly.entity_id
_entity_poly.type
_entity_poly.pdbx_seq_one_letter_code
_entity_poly.pdbx_strand_id
1 'polypeptide(L)'
;MVQTHRLRVRAVLAEILACVVVVIAAGPAAAQSTVPTATYQELYRPQFHFTPAQNWMNDPNGLVYYQGEYHMFYQYNPLGQVWGNMSWGHAISRDLVHWTELPVAIRFDEQAHIWSGSVVVDKDNTSGFGSTENPPMVAIYSAAEQPGYAQSQALAYSLDRGRTWTKYAGNPVLDNPDPDFRDPKVFWYEPTQRWIMPLALSIQRKIQFYSSPNLKDWTLEGEFGPEGAIAGVYEVPNLIPLPLQGSGSTETKWLLIVNINPGARAGGSGAQFFIGDFDGHRFVAENVEPYTPPSGDVLADVEGTDYGAWSITGTAFGTGPAHGPTPGQRPIAGFEGSGFVNSRQPTDAAQGTLTSSAFEITHDFINFLVAGSDLPNLAGLPGEATVNLLVGGHVVRSASGFGGEWLDWKSWDVSDLVGKSAQIQIVDRAATGHILVDEITQADEAATASNERARWVDWGRDFYASITFENVPNDRQLLLGWINNWQYGAKIPTSPWRSIQSEPRDLSLRKIGGQDELIQKAAPELRKLHKPPVYKLQDRSVSGTRSLLGTGSRGRALDIQATFDSGSADRFGLKVLVGNGEETVIGYDTENQELYVDRTRSGDVSFHPQFASVSRAPLRLPRSGRLKLRVLVDHSLVEVFAEQGQRVITDQVFPSASSDRVELFAQHGRATVRTLKMWRMESIWWPDPITD
;
A
#
# COMPACT_ATOMS: atom_id res chain seq x y z
N MET A 1 -1.22 -27.21 75.14
CA MET A 1 -0.39 -27.86 76.18
C MET A 1 0.40 -28.96 75.49
N VAL A 2 1.72 -28.74 75.31
CA VAL A 2 2.82 -29.70 74.96
C VAL A 2 2.76 -30.33 73.54
N GLN A 3 3.52 -29.80 72.56
CA GLN A 3 4.84 -30.28 72.02
C GLN A 3 4.76 -31.63 71.26
N THR A 4 5.37 -31.91 70.09
CA THR A 4 6.54 -31.36 69.39
C THR A 4 6.62 -31.91 67.94
N HIS A 5 7.29 -31.17 67.06
CA HIS A 5 7.75 -31.57 65.72
C HIS A 5 8.71 -32.78 65.68
N ARG A 6 8.73 -33.53 64.55
CA ARG A 6 9.89 -33.64 63.61
C ARG A 6 9.66 -34.59 62.40
N LEU A 7 9.40 -33.96 61.25
CA LEU A 7 10.02 -34.08 59.91
C LEU A 7 10.75 -35.36 59.39
N ARG A 8 10.47 -35.58 58.08
CA ARG A 8 11.21 -36.22 56.95
C ARG A 8 10.93 -37.71 56.69
N VAL A 9 9.98 -38.07 55.81
CA VAL A 9 9.93 -37.97 54.32
C VAL A 9 10.94 -38.89 53.61
N ARG A 10 10.42 -40.01 53.09
CA ARG A 10 10.61 -40.56 51.74
C ARG A 10 9.52 -41.61 51.52
N ALA A 11 8.59 -41.36 50.61
CA ALA A 11 7.49 -42.28 50.31
C ALA A 11 7.53 -42.72 48.85
N VAL A 12 7.49 -44.04 48.70
CA VAL A 12 7.27 -44.84 47.49
C VAL A 12 5.76 -45.09 47.35
N LEU A 13 5.36 -45.32 46.10
CA LEU A 13 4.06 -45.68 45.54
C LEU A 13 3.28 -46.84 46.20
N ALA A 14 1.97 -46.82 45.88
CA ALA A 14 0.95 -47.89 45.86
C ALA A 14 0.32 -48.23 47.23
N GLU A 15 -1.00 -48.44 47.40
CA GLU A 15 -2.04 -48.98 46.50
C GLU A 15 -3.47 -48.88 47.15
N ILE A 16 -4.55 -49.12 46.36
CA ILE A 16 -5.93 -49.60 46.71
C ILE A 16 -7.01 -48.55 47.12
N LEU A 17 -8.02 -48.24 46.28
CA LEU A 17 -9.38 -48.86 46.08
C LEU A 17 -10.30 -48.74 47.33
N ALA A 18 -11.59 -48.34 47.35
CA ALA A 18 -12.62 -48.00 46.37
C ALA A 18 -13.76 -47.25 47.11
N CYS A 19 -14.49 -46.35 46.44
CA CYS A 19 -15.94 -46.09 46.57
C CYS A 19 -16.30 -44.73 45.95
N VAL A 20 -16.63 -44.64 44.66
CA VAL A 20 -17.53 -43.58 44.16
C VAL A 20 -18.39 -44.13 43.03
N VAL A 21 -19.67 -43.83 43.18
CA VAL A 21 -20.83 -44.05 42.31
C VAL A 21 -20.58 -43.61 40.87
N VAL A 22 -21.10 -44.43 39.95
CA VAL A 22 -21.20 -44.16 38.51
C VAL A 22 -22.06 -42.92 38.28
N VAL A 23 -21.42 -41.83 37.89
CA VAL A 23 -22.00 -40.81 37.02
C VAL A 23 -21.19 -40.89 35.73
N ILE A 24 -21.85 -41.28 34.63
CA ILE A 24 -21.26 -41.22 33.29
C ILE A 24 -21.06 -39.74 32.98
N ALA A 25 -19.84 -39.24 33.21
CA ALA A 25 -19.41 -37.97 32.66
C ALA A 25 -19.25 -38.18 31.15
N ALA A 26 -20.19 -37.67 30.37
CA ALA A 26 -19.90 -37.32 28.99
C ALA A 26 -18.69 -36.37 29.03
N GLY A 27 -17.52 -36.87 28.62
CA GLY A 27 -16.37 -36.01 28.40
C GLY A 27 -16.76 -34.91 27.40
N PRO A 28 -16.18 -33.71 27.48
CA PRO A 28 -16.39 -32.73 26.44
C PRO A 28 -15.89 -33.39 25.14
N ALA A 29 -16.82 -33.71 24.25
CA ALA A 29 -16.46 -33.98 22.87
C ALA A 29 -15.64 -32.76 22.45
N ALA A 30 -14.37 -32.97 22.11
CA ALA A 30 -13.59 -31.94 21.45
C ALA A 30 -14.44 -31.53 20.25
N ALA A 31 -15.06 -30.35 20.33
CA ALA A 31 -15.67 -29.73 19.19
C ALA A 31 -14.51 -29.53 18.21
N GLN A 32 -14.38 -30.44 17.25
CA GLN A 32 -13.67 -30.15 16.02
C GLN A 32 -14.36 -28.88 15.51
N SER A 33 -13.71 -27.73 15.68
CA SER A 33 -14.11 -26.52 14.99
C SER A 33 -14.01 -26.86 13.51
N THR A 34 -15.14 -27.22 12.91
CA THR A 34 -15.25 -27.35 11.47
C THR A 34 -15.01 -25.95 10.92
N VAL A 35 -13.79 -25.68 10.47
CA VAL A 35 -13.49 -24.46 9.71
C VAL A 35 -14.45 -24.49 8.52
N PRO A 36 -15.31 -23.47 8.34
CA PRO A 36 -16.24 -23.45 7.21
C PRO A 36 -15.43 -23.56 5.91
N THR A 37 -15.77 -24.53 5.06
CA THR A 37 -15.19 -24.63 3.72
C THR A 37 -15.50 -23.33 2.97
N ALA A 38 -14.47 -22.65 2.46
CA ALA A 38 -14.66 -21.42 1.70
C ALA A 38 -15.54 -21.70 0.47
N THR A 39 -16.61 -20.94 0.32
CA THR A 39 -17.56 -21.06 -0.79
C THR A 39 -17.27 -20.06 -1.90
N TYR A 40 -16.45 -19.05 -1.60
CA TYR A 40 -16.24 -17.86 -2.41
C TYR A 40 -17.55 -17.09 -2.74
N GLN A 41 -18.62 -17.36 -1.98
CA GLN A 41 -19.90 -16.66 -2.05
C GLN A 41 -20.14 -15.76 -0.83
N GLU A 42 -19.13 -15.56 0.00
CA GLU A 42 -19.23 -14.73 1.20
C GLU A 42 -19.51 -13.26 0.84
N LEU A 43 -20.09 -12.51 1.78
CA LEU A 43 -20.22 -11.06 1.62
C LEU A 43 -18.81 -10.46 1.40
N TYR A 44 -18.74 -9.48 0.50
CA TYR A 44 -17.50 -8.81 0.09
C TYR A 44 -16.51 -9.66 -0.71
N ARG A 45 -16.72 -10.98 -0.87
CA ARG A 45 -15.80 -11.80 -1.67
C ARG A 45 -15.78 -11.33 -3.13
N PRO A 46 -14.64 -10.84 -3.65
CA PRO A 46 -14.49 -10.50 -5.05
C PRO A 46 -14.75 -11.74 -5.91
N GLN A 47 -15.45 -11.56 -7.02
CA GLN A 47 -15.79 -12.64 -7.93
C GLN A 47 -14.80 -12.77 -9.08
N PHE A 48 -13.97 -11.77 -9.33
CA PHE A 48 -12.96 -11.84 -10.37
C PHE A 48 -11.63 -11.21 -9.97
N HIS A 49 -11.32 -11.20 -8.67
CA HIS A 49 -9.98 -10.90 -8.15
C HIS A 49 -9.56 -12.02 -7.20
N PHE A 50 -8.26 -12.34 -7.18
CA PHE A 50 -7.78 -13.40 -6.31
C PHE A 50 -7.82 -12.99 -4.83
N THR A 51 -8.29 -13.94 -4.00
CA THR A 51 -8.21 -13.90 -2.54
C THR A 51 -7.91 -15.33 -2.07
N PRO A 52 -7.17 -15.54 -0.97
CA PRO A 52 -7.05 -16.89 -0.42
C PRO A 52 -8.43 -17.36 0.07
N ALA A 53 -8.66 -18.67 0.07
CA ALA A 53 -9.88 -19.27 0.58
C ALA A 53 -10.23 -18.75 1.98
N GLN A 54 -9.21 -18.62 2.82
CA GLN A 54 -9.29 -18.20 4.21
C GLN A 54 -8.01 -17.47 4.63
N ASN A 55 -8.06 -16.82 5.80
CA ASN A 55 -6.94 -16.18 6.48
C ASN A 55 -6.41 -14.89 5.82
N TRP A 56 -5.30 -14.38 6.37
CA TRP A 56 -4.64 -13.14 5.94
C TRP A 56 -3.72 -13.36 4.75
N MET A 57 -3.83 -12.49 3.75
CA MET A 57 -2.83 -12.31 2.70
C MET A 57 -2.33 -10.86 2.67
N ASN A 58 -1.06 -10.63 2.32
CA ASN A 58 -0.58 -9.31 1.89
C ASN A 58 0.14 -9.37 0.53
N ASP A 59 1.43 -9.08 0.49
CA ASP A 59 2.21 -8.83 -0.71
C ASP A 59 2.13 -10.02 -1.69
N PRO A 60 1.96 -9.78 -3.01
CA PRO A 60 2.30 -10.79 -3.99
C PRO A 60 3.80 -11.09 -3.93
N ASN A 61 4.17 -12.36 -4.03
CA ASN A 61 5.54 -12.82 -4.04
C ASN A 61 5.78 -13.76 -5.21
N GLY A 62 7.05 -13.93 -5.58
CA GLY A 62 7.46 -15.00 -6.47
C GLY A 62 6.73 -15.07 -7.81
N LEU A 63 6.24 -13.94 -8.33
CA LEU A 63 5.47 -13.92 -9.57
C LEU A 63 6.35 -14.41 -10.72
N VAL A 64 6.03 -15.57 -11.30
CA VAL A 64 6.83 -16.16 -12.37
C VAL A 64 5.97 -17.01 -13.28
N TYR A 65 6.21 -16.91 -14.59
CA TYR A 65 5.65 -17.83 -15.56
C TYR A 65 6.62 -19.00 -15.81
N TYR A 66 6.15 -20.23 -15.63
CA TYR A 66 6.94 -21.43 -15.86
C TYR A 66 6.09 -22.57 -16.42
N GLN A 67 6.55 -23.14 -17.53
CA GLN A 67 5.93 -24.31 -18.19
C GLN A 67 4.40 -24.21 -18.39
N GLY A 68 3.90 -23.06 -18.85
CA GLY A 68 2.47 -22.86 -19.14
C GLY A 68 1.64 -22.36 -17.96
N GLU A 69 2.24 -22.12 -16.80
CA GLU A 69 1.57 -21.67 -15.58
C GLU A 69 2.13 -20.33 -15.12
N TYR A 70 1.24 -19.40 -14.80
CA TYR A 70 1.53 -18.21 -14.00
C TYR A 70 1.46 -18.62 -12.53
N HIS A 71 2.57 -18.50 -11.82
CA HIS A 71 2.66 -18.74 -10.38
C HIS A 71 2.52 -17.40 -9.66
N MET A 72 1.62 -17.36 -8.70
CA MET A 72 1.46 -16.26 -7.76
C MET A 72 1.65 -16.81 -6.35
N PHE A 73 2.80 -16.52 -5.76
CA PHE A 73 2.98 -16.68 -4.33
C PHE A 73 2.52 -15.40 -3.63
N TYR A 74 2.35 -15.45 -2.32
CA TYR A 74 1.94 -14.30 -1.56
C TYR A 74 2.23 -14.48 -0.07
N GLN A 75 2.50 -13.39 0.63
CA GLN A 75 2.57 -13.39 2.08
C GLN A 75 1.25 -13.88 2.66
N TYR A 76 1.31 -14.89 3.52
CA TYR A 76 0.15 -15.61 4.02
C TYR A 76 0.31 -16.00 5.50
N ASN A 77 -0.75 -15.81 6.29
CA ASN A 77 -0.84 -16.41 7.63
C ASN A 77 -1.67 -17.70 7.55
N PRO A 78 -1.07 -18.90 7.60
CA PRO A 78 -1.84 -20.14 7.55
C PRO A 78 -2.67 -20.42 8.80
N LEU A 79 -2.47 -19.66 9.88
CA LEU A 79 -3.05 -19.89 11.20
C LEU A 79 -4.05 -18.80 11.65
N GLY A 80 -4.30 -17.76 10.86
CA GLY A 80 -5.21 -16.70 11.29
C GLY A 80 -5.50 -15.61 10.26
N GLN A 81 -6.54 -14.84 10.53
CA GLN A 81 -7.04 -13.80 9.61
C GLN A 81 -6.33 -12.44 9.75
N VAL A 82 -5.36 -12.30 10.64
CA VAL A 82 -4.53 -11.09 10.79
C VAL A 82 -3.07 -11.42 10.56
N TRP A 83 -2.22 -10.41 10.38
CA TRP A 83 -0.79 -10.61 10.19
C TRP A 83 -0.15 -11.38 11.36
N GLY A 84 0.67 -12.38 11.04
CA GLY A 84 1.40 -13.27 11.94
C GLY A 84 1.76 -14.59 11.25
N ASN A 85 2.76 -15.35 11.74
CA ASN A 85 3.15 -16.65 11.17
C ASN A 85 3.43 -16.62 9.65
N MET A 86 4.10 -15.56 9.18
CA MET A 86 4.22 -15.27 7.75
C MET A 86 4.90 -16.39 6.98
N SER A 87 4.17 -16.92 6.01
CA SER A 87 4.54 -17.99 5.09
C SER A 87 4.25 -17.52 3.67
N TRP A 88 4.74 -18.25 2.67
CA TRP A 88 4.30 -18.05 1.29
C TRP A 88 3.15 -18.99 0.94
N GLY A 89 1.96 -18.42 0.76
CA GLY A 89 0.86 -19.09 0.06
C GLY A 89 1.16 -19.21 -1.43
N HIS A 90 0.37 -19.99 -2.16
CA HIS A 90 0.61 -20.24 -3.58
C HIS A 90 -0.70 -20.45 -4.34
N ALA A 91 -0.82 -19.80 -5.50
CA ALA A 91 -1.83 -20.09 -6.49
C ALA A 91 -1.22 -20.13 -7.89
N ILE A 92 -1.85 -20.88 -8.79
CA ILE A 92 -1.47 -20.94 -10.20
C ILE A 92 -2.65 -20.60 -11.11
N SER A 93 -2.34 -20.05 -12.28
CA SER A 93 -3.29 -19.85 -13.36
C SER A 93 -2.64 -20.18 -14.70
N ARG A 94 -3.43 -20.65 -15.67
CA ARG A 94 -2.99 -20.78 -17.07
C ARG A 94 -3.41 -19.59 -17.92
N ASP A 95 -4.19 -18.67 -17.35
CA ASP A 95 -4.81 -17.58 -18.10
C ASP A 95 -4.89 -16.26 -17.36
N LEU A 96 -4.20 -16.11 -16.23
CA LEU A 96 -4.19 -14.92 -15.37
C LEU A 96 -5.55 -14.57 -14.73
N VAL A 97 -6.59 -15.37 -14.98
CA VAL A 97 -7.97 -15.07 -14.58
C VAL A 97 -8.47 -16.12 -13.62
N HIS A 98 -8.42 -17.39 -14.00
CA HIS A 98 -8.87 -18.48 -13.16
C HIS A 98 -7.71 -19.04 -12.36
N TRP A 99 -7.77 -18.85 -11.04
CA TRP A 99 -6.72 -19.21 -10.11
C TRP A 99 -7.06 -20.48 -9.33
N THR A 100 -6.09 -21.38 -9.21
CA THR A 100 -6.17 -22.56 -8.34
C THR A 100 -5.21 -22.35 -7.18
N GLU A 101 -5.75 -22.26 -5.96
CA GLU A 101 -4.95 -22.23 -4.74
C GLU A 101 -4.29 -23.60 -4.51
N LEU A 102 -3.00 -23.58 -4.17
CA LEU A 102 -2.18 -24.74 -3.89
C LEU A 102 -1.79 -24.77 -2.40
N PRO A 103 -1.24 -25.88 -1.88
CA PRO A 103 -0.69 -25.91 -0.54
C PRO A 103 0.33 -24.81 -0.30
N VAL A 104 0.44 -24.36 0.96
CA VAL A 104 1.46 -23.38 1.39
C VAL A 104 2.85 -23.82 0.91
N ALA A 105 3.52 -22.96 0.15
CA ALA A 105 4.78 -23.25 -0.53
C ALA A 105 5.98 -23.27 0.43
N ILE A 106 6.17 -22.18 1.17
CA ILE A 106 7.27 -22.04 2.13
C ILE A 106 6.68 -21.62 3.48
N ARG A 107 6.69 -22.54 4.44
CA ARG A 107 6.15 -22.27 5.78
C ARG A 107 7.16 -21.55 6.66
N PHE A 108 6.64 -20.65 7.50
CA PHE A 108 7.35 -20.19 8.69
C PHE A 108 7.71 -21.37 9.59
N ASP A 109 8.73 -21.18 10.42
CA ASP A 109 9.11 -22.15 11.44
C ASP A 109 9.62 -21.44 12.71
N GLU A 110 10.20 -22.22 13.62
CA GLU A 110 10.75 -21.73 14.88
C GLU A 110 11.91 -20.74 14.70
N GLN A 111 12.57 -20.74 13.53
CA GLN A 111 13.73 -19.90 13.26
C GLN A 111 13.33 -18.58 12.63
N ALA A 112 12.41 -18.59 11.66
CA ALA A 112 12.06 -17.39 10.92
C ALA A 112 10.64 -17.37 10.37
N HIS A 113 10.10 -16.16 10.29
CA HIS A 113 9.03 -15.83 9.36
C HIS A 113 9.60 -15.74 7.93
N ILE A 114 8.79 -16.09 6.95
CA ILE A 114 9.11 -15.99 5.52
C ILE A 114 8.44 -14.70 5.03
N TRP A 115 9.24 -13.66 4.85
CA TRP A 115 8.79 -12.37 4.33
C TRP A 115 8.93 -12.31 2.80
N SER A 116 8.55 -11.17 2.23
CA SER A 116 8.40 -11.00 0.79
C SER A 116 9.68 -11.26 0.01
N GLY A 117 9.51 -11.49 -1.29
CA GLY A 117 10.61 -11.80 -2.20
C GLY A 117 10.11 -12.29 -3.56
N SER A 118 11.01 -12.96 -4.28
CA SER A 118 10.83 -13.31 -5.69
C SER A 118 11.22 -14.76 -5.98
N VAL A 119 10.83 -15.23 -7.17
CA VAL A 119 11.15 -16.55 -7.69
C VAL A 119 11.67 -16.38 -9.10
N VAL A 120 12.78 -17.03 -9.39
CA VAL A 120 13.36 -17.13 -10.73
C VAL A 120 13.41 -18.58 -11.19
N VAL A 121 13.44 -18.77 -12.51
CA VAL A 121 13.74 -20.07 -13.13
C VAL A 121 15.19 -20.05 -13.55
N ASP A 122 16.04 -20.81 -12.85
CA ASP A 122 17.48 -20.87 -13.08
C ASP A 122 17.79 -21.88 -14.21
N LYS A 123 17.50 -21.47 -15.45
CA LYS A 123 17.56 -22.32 -16.65
C LYS A 123 18.91 -22.99 -16.87
N ASP A 124 19.99 -22.29 -16.51
CA ASP A 124 21.36 -22.77 -16.69
C ASP A 124 21.92 -23.46 -15.43
N ASN A 125 21.07 -23.67 -14.41
CA ASN A 125 21.43 -24.29 -13.15
C ASN A 125 22.65 -23.64 -12.48
N THR A 126 22.74 -22.31 -12.54
CA THR A 126 23.81 -21.51 -11.95
C THR A 126 23.89 -21.71 -10.43
N SER A 127 22.77 -21.96 -9.78
CA SER A 127 22.67 -22.29 -8.35
C SER A 127 23.19 -23.68 -8.01
N GLY A 128 23.17 -24.61 -8.95
CA GLY A 128 23.50 -26.02 -8.74
C GLY A 128 22.43 -26.82 -8.00
N PHE A 129 21.20 -26.32 -7.86
CA PHE A 129 20.11 -27.02 -7.14
C PHE A 129 19.39 -28.08 -7.98
N GLY A 130 19.45 -27.99 -9.31
CA GLY A 130 18.80 -28.92 -10.23
C GLY A 130 19.73 -29.36 -11.36
N SER A 131 19.22 -29.33 -12.60
CA SER A 131 20.03 -29.55 -13.81
C SER A 131 19.49 -28.69 -14.98
N THR A 132 20.20 -28.64 -16.10
CA THR A 132 19.69 -27.97 -17.32
C THR A 132 18.47 -28.66 -17.92
N GLU A 133 18.30 -29.96 -17.69
CA GLU A 133 17.15 -30.75 -18.14
C GLU A 133 15.94 -30.59 -17.20
N ASN A 134 16.19 -30.35 -15.91
CA ASN A 134 15.16 -30.00 -14.93
C ASN A 134 15.60 -28.76 -14.13
N PRO A 135 15.50 -27.56 -14.73
CA PRO A 135 15.95 -26.33 -14.09
C PRO A 135 15.19 -26.05 -12.79
N PRO A 136 15.89 -25.66 -11.70
CA PRO A 136 15.22 -25.33 -10.46
C PRO A 136 14.45 -24.01 -10.59
N MET A 137 13.28 -23.95 -9.95
CA MET A 137 12.72 -22.69 -9.51
C MET A 137 13.41 -22.32 -8.19
N VAL A 138 13.93 -21.10 -8.08
CA VAL A 138 14.65 -20.63 -6.89
C VAL A 138 13.91 -19.43 -6.32
N ALA A 139 13.43 -19.56 -5.10
CA ALA A 139 12.85 -18.48 -4.31
C ALA A 139 13.97 -17.79 -3.53
N ILE A 140 13.98 -16.46 -3.59
CA ILE A 140 14.80 -15.60 -2.75
C ILE A 140 13.84 -14.76 -1.92
N TYR A 141 13.97 -14.82 -0.61
CA TYR A 141 13.03 -14.22 0.33
C TYR A 141 13.75 -13.65 1.55
N SER A 142 13.13 -12.68 2.21
CA SER A 142 13.63 -12.18 3.48
C SER A 142 13.26 -13.13 4.62
N ALA A 143 14.25 -13.70 5.29
CA ALA A 143 14.05 -14.43 6.53
C ALA A 143 14.00 -13.42 7.68
N ALA A 144 12.85 -13.27 8.31
CA ALA A 144 12.71 -12.44 9.50
C ALA A 144 12.90 -13.32 10.75
N GLU A 145 14.10 -13.27 11.30
CA GLU A 145 14.61 -14.19 12.32
C GLU A 145 13.93 -13.99 13.68
N GLN A 146 13.70 -15.07 14.40
CA GLN A 146 13.10 -15.05 15.72
C GLN A 146 14.13 -15.31 16.84
N PRO A 147 14.05 -14.58 17.97
CA PRO A 147 13.19 -13.42 18.23
C PRO A 147 13.74 -12.11 17.63
N GLY A 148 12.87 -11.14 17.35
CA GLY A 148 13.28 -9.76 17.05
C GLY A 148 13.18 -9.32 15.59
N TYR A 149 12.94 -10.25 14.66
CA TYR A 149 12.70 -9.98 13.23
C TYR A 149 13.86 -9.25 12.54
N ALA A 150 15.11 -9.56 12.92
CA ALA A 150 16.26 -9.17 12.10
C ALA A 150 16.13 -9.82 10.71
N GLN A 151 16.36 -9.04 9.66
CA GLN A 151 16.10 -9.47 8.28
C GLN A 151 17.40 -9.85 7.58
N SER A 152 17.45 -11.08 7.08
CA SER A 152 18.49 -11.60 6.19
C SER A 152 17.85 -12.17 4.93
N GLN A 153 18.62 -12.40 3.86
CA GLN A 153 18.09 -12.95 2.61
C GLN A 153 18.42 -14.45 2.51
N ALA A 154 17.42 -15.25 2.19
CA ALA A 154 17.48 -16.70 2.20
C ALA A 154 16.93 -17.28 0.90
N LEU A 155 17.36 -18.51 0.60
CA LEU A 155 16.95 -19.26 -0.58
C LEU A 155 16.08 -20.47 -0.22
N ALA A 156 15.14 -20.79 -1.10
CA ALA A 156 14.57 -22.13 -1.22
C ALA A 156 14.51 -22.51 -2.71
N TYR A 157 14.48 -23.81 -3.02
CA TYR A 157 14.36 -24.27 -4.39
C TYR A 157 13.28 -25.35 -4.55
N SER A 158 12.75 -25.44 -5.76
CA SER A 158 11.77 -26.43 -6.19
C SER A 158 12.23 -27.08 -7.49
N LEU A 159 12.08 -28.41 -7.56
CA LEU A 159 12.38 -29.25 -8.73
C LEU A 159 11.12 -29.87 -9.36
N ASP A 160 9.94 -29.46 -8.88
CA ASP A 160 8.64 -30.02 -9.25
C ASP A 160 7.66 -28.92 -9.68
N ARG A 161 8.18 -27.86 -10.32
CA ARG A 161 7.40 -26.70 -10.80
C ARG A 161 6.68 -25.96 -9.66
N GLY A 162 7.41 -25.72 -8.57
CA GLY A 162 6.94 -24.90 -7.45
C GLY A 162 5.91 -25.58 -6.56
N ARG A 163 5.72 -26.90 -6.66
CA ARG A 163 4.73 -27.64 -5.84
C ARG A 163 5.26 -27.92 -4.44
N THR A 164 6.55 -28.21 -4.32
CA THR A 164 7.25 -28.36 -3.03
C THR A 164 8.56 -27.58 -3.04
N TRP A 165 8.97 -27.12 -1.86
CA TRP A 165 10.13 -26.25 -1.68
C TRP A 165 11.07 -26.79 -0.60
N THR A 166 12.37 -26.77 -0.90
CA THR A 166 13.44 -27.10 0.04
C THR A 166 14.21 -25.84 0.39
N LYS A 167 14.20 -25.44 1.68
CA LYS A 167 15.04 -24.33 2.17
C LYS A 167 16.52 -24.70 2.01
N TYR A 168 17.33 -23.77 1.50
CA TYR A 168 18.76 -24.00 1.31
C TYR A 168 19.48 -24.10 2.66
N ALA A 169 20.25 -25.17 2.84
CA ALA A 169 20.95 -25.44 4.11
C ALA A 169 22.04 -24.40 4.44
N GLY A 170 22.53 -23.66 3.44
CA GLY A 170 23.53 -22.60 3.62
C GLY A 170 22.95 -21.21 3.82
N ASN A 171 21.67 -21.09 4.19
CA ASN A 171 21.06 -19.80 4.51
C ASN A 171 21.60 -19.20 5.83
N PRO A 172 21.57 -17.85 5.98
CA PRO A 172 21.23 -16.87 4.94
C PRO A 172 22.34 -16.71 3.90
N VAL A 173 21.99 -16.26 2.70
CA VAL A 173 22.94 -15.99 1.60
C VAL A 173 23.39 -14.53 1.53
N LEU A 174 22.71 -13.64 2.25
CA LEU A 174 23.09 -12.24 2.39
C LEU A 174 22.53 -11.67 3.70
N ASP A 175 23.37 -11.00 4.47
CA ASP A 175 23.02 -10.26 5.68
C ASP A 175 23.42 -8.78 5.55
N ASN A 176 22.94 -7.95 6.48
CA ASN A 176 23.26 -6.53 6.54
C ASN A 176 23.37 -6.11 8.02
N PRO A 177 24.31 -5.20 8.38
CA PRO A 177 24.36 -4.62 9.72
C PRO A 177 23.07 -3.89 10.13
N ASP A 178 22.33 -3.34 9.16
CA ASP A 178 20.99 -2.79 9.37
C ASP A 178 19.96 -3.94 9.34
N PRO A 179 19.20 -4.16 10.44
CA PRO A 179 18.26 -5.27 10.52
C PRO A 179 16.96 -5.03 9.73
N ASP A 180 16.74 -3.83 9.19
CA ASP A 180 15.60 -3.47 8.34
C ASP A 180 15.97 -3.49 6.86
N PHE A 181 16.17 -4.69 6.35
CA PHE A 181 16.73 -4.98 5.03
C PHE A 181 15.98 -6.13 4.35
N ARG A 182 15.10 -5.84 3.38
CA ARG A 182 14.11 -6.83 2.90
C ARG A 182 13.60 -6.62 1.47
N ASP A 183 12.85 -7.62 1.03
CA ASP A 183 12.06 -7.71 -0.20
C ASP A 183 12.87 -7.88 -1.49
N PRO A 184 13.67 -8.96 -1.61
CA PRO A 184 14.54 -9.19 -2.77
C PRO A 184 13.73 -9.49 -4.05
N LYS A 185 13.92 -8.67 -5.09
CA LYS A 185 13.36 -8.89 -6.43
C LYS A 185 14.44 -9.29 -7.43
N VAL A 186 14.61 -10.58 -7.69
CA VAL A 186 15.71 -11.07 -8.53
C VAL A 186 15.26 -11.26 -9.98
N PHE A 187 16.12 -10.85 -10.91
CA PHE A 187 15.98 -11.14 -12.35
C PHE A 187 17.35 -11.42 -12.98
N TRP A 188 17.36 -12.06 -14.14
CA TRP A 188 18.58 -12.28 -14.92
C TRP A 188 18.86 -11.08 -15.82
N TYR A 189 20.06 -10.51 -15.72
CA TYR A 189 20.49 -9.37 -16.53
C TYR A 189 21.46 -9.82 -17.62
N GLU A 190 20.91 -9.99 -18.84
CA GLU A 190 21.63 -10.50 -20.00
C GLU A 190 22.93 -9.73 -20.34
N PRO A 191 22.99 -8.39 -20.28
CA PRO A 191 24.21 -7.66 -20.66
C PRO A 191 25.45 -7.99 -19.84
N THR A 192 25.30 -8.34 -18.56
CA THR A 192 26.42 -8.73 -17.69
C THR A 192 26.46 -10.22 -17.37
N GLN A 193 25.45 -11.00 -17.81
CA GLN A 193 25.29 -12.42 -17.50
C GLN A 193 25.30 -12.67 -15.98
N ARG A 194 24.54 -11.86 -15.23
CA ARG A 194 24.42 -11.94 -13.78
C ARG A 194 22.98 -11.88 -13.34
N TRP A 195 22.69 -12.50 -12.20
CA TRP A 195 21.49 -12.22 -11.44
C TRP A 195 21.62 -10.84 -10.79
N ILE A 196 20.59 -10.02 -10.87
CA ILE A 196 20.50 -8.71 -10.23
C ILE A 196 19.39 -8.73 -9.20
N MET A 197 19.64 -8.13 -8.03
CA MET A 197 18.71 -8.03 -6.92
C MET A 197 18.67 -6.59 -6.39
N PRO A 198 17.67 -5.79 -6.78
CA PRO A 198 17.24 -4.64 -6.01
C PRO A 198 16.66 -5.11 -4.67
N LEU A 199 17.06 -4.46 -3.59
CA LEU A 199 16.71 -4.83 -2.22
C LEU A 199 16.57 -3.58 -1.35
N ALA A 200 15.54 -3.52 -0.51
CA ALA A 200 15.25 -2.31 0.26
C ALA A 200 16.02 -2.28 1.58
N LEU A 201 16.81 -1.22 1.77
CA LEU A 201 17.34 -0.80 3.07
C LEU A 201 16.30 0.15 3.67
N SER A 202 15.33 -0.45 4.34
CA SER A 202 13.95 0.06 4.42
C SER A 202 13.86 1.35 5.22
N ILE A 203 14.50 1.39 6.39
CA ILE A 203 14.52 2.57 7.28
C ILE A 203 15.47 3.66 6.78
N GLN A 204 16.39 3.35 5.86
CA GLN A 204 17.27 4.33 5.24
C GLN A 204 16.68 4.89 3.94
N ARG A 205 15.55 4.33 3.46
CA ARG A 205 14.85 4.73 2.23
C ARG A 205 15.76 4.63 1.01
N LYS A 206 16.54 3.54 0.96
CA LYS A 206 17.47 3.25 -0.13
C LYS A 206 17.15 1.90 -0.75
N ILE A 207 17.39 1.78 -2.04
CA ILE A 207 17.43 0.52 -2.75
C ILE A 207 18.88 0.19 -3.05
N GLN A 208 19.35 -0.96 -2.56
CA GLN A 208 20.67 -1.50 -2.87
C GLN A 208 20.56 -2.49 -4.03
N PHE A 209 21.48 -2.42 -4.98
CA PHE A 209 21.57 -3.34 -6.11
C PHE A 209 22.70 -4.32 -5.87
N TYR A 210 22.40 -5.61 -5.88
CA TYR A 210 23.39 -6.68 -5.77
C TYR A 210 23.46 -7.48 -7.07
N SER A 211 24.65 -8.01 -7.39
CA SER A 211 24.84 -8.96 -8.47
C SER A 211 25.32 -10.33 -7.95
N SER A 212 24.95 -11.40 -8.65
CA SER A 212 25.41 -12.76 -8.32
C SER A 212 25.65 -13.62 -9.57
N PRO A 213 26.71 -14.46 -9.59
CA PRO A 213 26.84 -15.50 -10.61
C PRO A 213 25.93 -16.72 -10.38
N ASN A 214 25.44 -16.94 -9.15
CA ASN A 214 24.94 -18.26 -8.74
C ASN A 214 23.80 -18.21 -7.70
N LEU A 215 23.19 -17.04 -7.49
CA LEU A 215 22.14 -16.75 -6.50
C LEU A 215 22.57 -16.87 -5.02
N LYS A 216 23.79 -17.31 -4.73
CA LYS A 216 24.30 -17.59 -3.38
C LYS A 216 25.34 -16.56 -2.95
N ASP A 217 26.26 -16.21 -3.83
CA ASP A 217 27.32 -15.25 -3.57
C ASP A 217 26.91 -13.89 -4.16
N TRP A 218 26.67 -12.90 -3.30
CA TRP A 218 26.16 -11.58 -3.71
C TRP A 218 27.23 -10.49 -3.51
N THR A 219 27.37 -9.62 -4.52
CA THR A 219 28.23 -8.44 -4.49
C THR A 219 27.35 -7.19 -4.52
N LEU A 220 27.55 -6.24 -3.59
CA LEU A 220 26.90 -4.94 -3.64
C LEU A 220 27.50 -4.12 -4.81
N GLU A 221 26.64 -3.64 -5.71
CA GLU A 221 27.04 -2.88 -6.89
C GLU A 221 26.81 -1.37 -6.74
N GLY A 222 25.69 -0.99 -6.14
CA GLY A 222 25.32 0.42 -6.01
C GLY A 222 24.05 0.64 -5.19
N GLU A 223 23.71 1.90 -4.97
CA GLU A 223 22.52 2.32 -4.22
C GLU A 223 21.74 3.40 -4.99
N PHE A 224 20.44 3.47 -4.73
CA PHE A 224 19.55 4.55 -5.15
C PHE A 224 18.74 5.06 -3.94
N GLY A 225 18.55 6.37 -3.85
CA GLY A 225 17.76 7.00 -2.79
C GLY A 225 18.58 7.62 -1.64
N PRO A 226 17.92 8.34 -0.72
CA PRO A 226 16.47 8.59 -0.68
C PRO A 226 16.00 9.55 -1.78
N GLU A 227 14.93 9.20 -2.48
CA GLU A 227 14.36 9.99 -3.58
C GLU A 227 12.86 9.78 -3.70
N GLY A 228 12.10 10.80 -4.12
CA GLY A 228 10.64 10.72 -4.21
C GLY A 228 9.95 10.91 -2.85
N ALA A 229 8.88 10.16 -2.58
CA ALA A 229 8.19 10.17 -1.29
C ALA A 229 9.05 9.48 -0.23
N ILE A 230 9.30 10.13 0.92
CA ILE A 230 10.28 9.65 1.92
C ILE A 230 9.74 9.53 3.35
N ALA A 231 8.47 9.90 3.57
CA ALA A 231 7.89 9.91 4.91
C ALA A 231 7.77 8.53 5.59
N GLY A 232 7.75 7.44 4.81
CA GLY A 232 7.70 6.05 5.30
C GLY A 232 8.94 5.23 4.96
N VAL A 233 8.91 3.96 5.35
CA VAL A 233 9.97 3.00 4.98
C VAL A 233 9.81 2.56 3.52
N TYR A 234 10.91 2.27 2.85
CA TYR A 234 10.90 1.69 1.49
C TYR A 234 10.76 0.18 1.59
N GLU A 235 9.85 -0.38 0.80
CA GLU A 235 9.58 -1.82 0.73
C GLU A 235 9.43 -2.23 -0.74
N VAL A 236 9.54 -3.52 -0.99
CA VAL A 236 9.17 -4.19 -2.26
C VAL A 236 9.67 -3.44 -3.52
N PRO A 237 11.00 -3.31 -3.72
CA PRO A 237 11.53 -2.72 -4.94
C PRO A 237 11.27 -3.63 -6.15
N ASN A 238 11.01 -3.03 -7.31
CA ASN A 238 10.89 -3.77 -8.56
C ASN A 238 11.51 -2.99 -9.73
N LEU A 239 12.59 -3.51 -10.30
CA LEU A 239 13.33 -2.90 -11.40
C LEU A 239 13.01 -3.65 -12.70
N ILE A 240 12.40 -2.97 -13.67
CA ILE A 240 11.93 -3.60 -14.92
C ILE A 240 12.28 -2.77 -16.16
N PRO A 241 12.66 -3.43 -17.28
CA PRO A 241 12.76 -2.76 -18.56
C PRO A 241 11.37 -2.57 -19.18
N LEU A 242 11.08 -1.37 -19.66
CA LEU A 242 9.83 -1.03 -20.34
C LEU A 242 10.06 -0.45 -21.74
N PRO A 243 9.25 -0.89 -22.74
CA PRO A 243 9.27 -0.29 -24.06
C PRO A 243 8.62 1.09 -24.04
N LEU A 244 9.21 2.04 -24.77
CA LEU A 244 8.61 3.35 -25.03
C LEU A 244 7.64 3.26 -26.23
N GLN A 245 6.33 3.27 -25.96
CA GLN A 245 5.31 3.18 -27.00
C GLN A 245 5.14 4.49 -27.79
N GLY A 246 4.92 4.35 -29.10
CA GLY A 246 4.46 5.44 -29.98
C GLY A 246 5.54 6.43 -30.43
N SER A 247 6.80 6.23 -30.04
CA SER A 247 7.94 7.06 -30.48
C SER A 247 8.55 6.61 -31.81
N GLY A 248 8.21 5.41 -32.30
CA GLY A 248 8.94 4.74 -33.39
C GLY A 248 10.36 4.30 -32.99
N SER A 249 10.72 4.48 -31.71
CA SER A 249 12.01 4.08 -31.13
C SER A 249 11.94 2.64 -30.61
N THR A 250 13.07 1.94 -30.69
CA THR A 250 13.30 0.66 -29.99
C THR A 250 13.93 0.86 -28.61
N GLU A 251 14.04 2.12 -28.17
CA GLU A 251 14.58 2.48 -26.86
C GLU A 251 13.76 1.87 -25.73
N THR A 252 14.49 1.23 -24.83
CA THR A 252 13.98 0.63 -23.60
C THR A 252 14.46 1.51 -22.45
N LYS A 253 13.54 1.92 -21.59
CA LYS A 253 13.88 2.59 -20.33
C LYS A 253 13.65 1.67 -19.17
N TRP A 254 14.33 1.92 -18.06
CA TRP A 254 14.12 1.20 -16.82
C TRP A 254 13.12 1.93 -15.95
N LEU A 255 12.21 1.16 -15.36
CA LEU A 255 11.31 1.61 -14.32
C LEU A 255 11.73 0.97 -13.01
N LEU A 256 11.99 1.78 -11.99
CA LEU A 256 12.15 1.33 -10.61
C LEU A 256 10.87 1.68 -9.85
N ILE A 257 10.09 0.67 -9.46
CA ILE A 257 8.98 0.83 -8.52
C ILE A 257 9.52 0.66 -7.11
N VAL A 258 9.09 1.53 -6.20
CA VAL A 258 9.38 1.46 -4.77
C VAL A 258 8.08 1.64 -4.02
N ASN A 259 7.78 0.72 -3.10
CA ASN A 259 6.59 0.80 -2.27
C ASN A 259 6.96 1.51 -0.95
N ILE A 260 6.03 2.30 -0.39
CA ILE A 260 6.26 3.10 0.82
C ILE A 260 5.15 2.94 1.85
N ASN A 261 5.51 2.80 3.12
CA ASN A 261 4.55 2.73 4.23
C ASN A 261 5.08 3.42 5.52
N PRO A 262 4.30 4.32 6.15
CA PRO A 262 3.17 5.08 5.58
C PRO A 262 3.68 6.17 4.63
N GLY A 263 2.93 7.26 4.43
CA GLY A 263 3.39 8.42 3.67
C GLY A 263 3.00 8.45 2.18
N ALA A 264 2.17 7.50 1.74
CA ALA A 264 1.58 7.57 0.40
C ALA A 264 0.67 8.80 0.25
N ARG A 265 0.59 9.36 -0.96
CA ARG A 265 -0.23 10.56 -1.22
C ARG A 265 -1.71 10.37 -0.88
N ALA A 266 -2.27 9.19 -1.14
CA ALA A 266 -3.65 8.88 -0.79
C ALA A 266 -3.84 8.62 0.72
N GLY A 267 -2.75 8.41 1.48
CA GLY A 267 -2.73 8.05 2.90
C GLY A 267 -2.32 6.58 3.12
N GLY A 268 -1.63 6.31 4.23
CA GLY A 268 -1.12 4.97 4.55
C GLY A 268 -0.06 4.50 3.55
N SER A 269 -0.17 3.25 3.10
CA SER A 269 0.77 2.60 2.18
C SER A 269 0.44 2.85 0.70
N GLY A 270 1.45 2.89 -0.17
CA GLY A 270 1.27 3.06 -1.63
C GLY A 270 2.55 2.79 -2.45
N ALA A 271 2.45 2.87 -3.78
CA ALA A 271 3.55 2.55 -4.70
C ALA A 271 3.97 3.76 -5.55
N GLN A 272 5.23 4.16 -5.45
CA GLN A 272 5.84 5.20 -6.30
C GLN A 272 6.76 4.60 -7.36
N PHE A 273 7.13 5.38 -8.37
CA PHE A 273 8.05 4.91 -9.42
C PHE A 273 9.03 5.99 -9.91
N PHE A 274 10.14 5.51 -10.46
CA PHE A 274 11.19 6.29 -11.10
C PHE A 274 11.45 5.73 -12.50
N ILE A 275 11.68 6.60 -13.47
CA ILE A 275 12.05 6.24 -14.84
C ILE A 275 13.49 6.67 -15.06
N GLY A 276 14.29 5.81 -15.67
CA GLY A 276 15.66 6.15 -16.06
C GLY A 276 16.41 5.00 -16.69
N ASP A 277 17.71 4.94 -16.42
CA ASP A 277 18.62 3.94 -16.99
C ASP A 277 19.23 3.04 -15.91
N PHE A 278 19.47 1.78 -16.27
CA PHE A 278 20.21 0.81 -15.45
C PHE A 278 21.28 0.15 -16.29
N ASP A 279 22.52 0.14 -15.79
CA ASP A 279 23.69 -0.41 -16.50
C ASP A 279 24.13 -1.79 -15.98
N GLY A 280 23.44 -2.35 -14.99
CA GLY A 280 23.86 -3.56 -14.28
C GLY A 280 24.46 -3.28 -12.90
N HIS A 281 24.81 -2.02 -12.61
CA HIS A 281 25.41 -1.59 -11.35
C HIS A 281 24.61 -0.49 -10.66
N ARG A 282 24.20 0.54 -11.41
CA ARG A 282 23.52 1.72 -10.88
C ARG A 282 22.26 2.04 -11.68
N PHE A 283 21.21 2.41 -10.97
CA PHE A 283 20.02 3.04 -11.54
C PHE A 283 20.16 4.57 -11.47
N VAL A 284 19.98 5.26 -12.60
CA VAL A 284 20.02 6.73 -12.68
C VAL A 284 18.63 7.21 -13.09
N ALA A 285 17.92 7.85 -12.17
CA ALA A 285 16.60 8.40 -12.44
C ALA A 285 16.69 9.68 -13.28
N GLU A 286 15.80 9.79 -14.27
CA GLU A 286 15.65 10.99 -15.12
C GLU A 286 14.51 11.90 -14.66
N ASN A 287 13.60 11.37 -13.85
CA ASN A 287 12.35 12.04 -13.45
C ASN A 287 12.36 12.50 -11.99
N VAL A 288 13.55 12.77 -11.45
CA VAL A 288 13.79 13.32 -10.12
C VAL A 288 14.35 14.73 -10.28
N GLU A 289 13.67 15.70 -9.70
CA GLU A 289 14.09 17.11 -9.72
C GLU A 289 14.47 17.54 -8.30
N PRO A 290 15.60 18.27 -8.11
CA PRO A 290 15.92 18.89 -6.83
C PRO A 290 14.78 19.80 -6.37
N TYR A 291 14.50 19.80 -5.08
CA TYR A 291 13.49 20.67 -4.48
C TYR A 291 14.13 21.58 -3.45
N THR A 292 13.84 22.87 -3.59
CA THR A 292 14.16 23.89 -2.59
C THR A 292 12.82 24.42 -2.07
N PRO A 293 12.55 24.37 -0.76
CA PRO A 293 11.34 24.96 -0.20
C PRO A 293 11.34 26.49 -0.43
N PRO A 294 10.15 27.13 -0.49
CA PRO A 294 10.06 28.58 -0.63
C PRO A 294 10.81 29.32 0.47
N SER A 295 11.49 30.41 0.09
CA SER A 295 12.04 31.35 1.09
C SER A 295 10.91 32.10 1.79
N GLY A 296 11.10 32.37 3.08
CA GLY A 296 10.13 33.08 3.89
C GLY A 296 10.74 33.61 5.20
N ASP A 297 9.90 34.28 5.98
CA ASP A 297 10.26 34.72 7.33
C ASP A 297 10.18 33.52 8.28
N VAL A 298 11.29 33.25 8.98
CA VAL A 298 11.36 32.19 9.99
C VAL A 298 10.59 32.61 11.24
N LEU A 299 9.56 31.83 11.58
CA LEU A 299 8.81 31.95 12.83
C LEU A 299 9.47 31.14 13.95
N ALA A 300 10.01 29.96 13.63
CA ALA A 300 10.83 29.15 14.53
C ALA A 300 11.69 28.14 13.75
N ASP A 301 13.00 28.20 13.94
CA ASP A 301 14.00 27.25 13.42
C ASP A 301 14.31 26.10 14.39
N VAL A 302 13.87 26.20 15.65
CA VAL A 302 14.03 25.16 16.68
C VAL A 302 15.49 24.78 16.99
N GLU A 303 16.43 25.71 16.79
CA GLU A 303 17.88 25.49 17.01
C GLU A 303 18.42 26.01 18.36
N GLY A 304 17.54 26.56 19.21
CA GLY A 304 17.91 27.12 20.50
C GLY A 304 18.32 26.08 21.57
N THR A 305 18.99 26.53 22.64
CA THR A 305 19.26 25.67 23.82
C THR A 305 18.01 25.38 24.66
N ASP A 306 16.97 26.19 24.49
CA ASP A 306 15.63 26.05 25.05
C ASP A 306 14.59 26.55 24.02
N TYR A 307 13.30 26.47 24.34
CA TYR A 307 12.23 26.98 23.45
C TYR A 307 12.00 28.50 23.56
N GLY A 308 12.90 29.25 24.20
CA GLY A 308 12.83 30.70 24.32
C GLY A 308 11.51 31.20 24.93
N ALA A 309 10.78 32.03 24.18
CA ALA A 309 9.53 32.65 24.63
C ALA A 309 8.29 31.74 24.50
N TRP A 310 8.46 30.49 24.04
CA TRP A 310 7.35 29.55 23.96
C TRP A 310 6.91 29.07 25.34
N SER A 311 5.61 28.86 25.50
CA SER A 311 5.01 28.37 26.73
C SER A 311 4.73 26.87 26.65
N ILE A 312 5.19 26.14 27.66
CA ILE A 312 4.99 24.69 27.78
C ILE A 312 3.89 24.42 28.80
N THR A 313 3.00 23.50 28.48
CA THR A 313 2.10 22.86 29.45
C THR A 313 2.28 21.35 29.40
N GLY A 314 2.03 20.67 30.53
CA GLY A 314 2.19 19.22 30.61
C GLY A 314 3.65 18.76 30.59
N THR A 315 3.87 17.54 30.14
CA THR A 315 5.19 16.86 30.16
C THR A 315 5.61 16.30 28.80
N ALA A 316 4.81 16.48 27.75
CA ALA A 316 5.14 16.01 26.40
C ALA A 316 6.37 16.72 25.81
N PHE A 317 6.55 18.00 26.13
CA PHE A 317 7.65 18.79 25.59
C PHE A 317 8.70 18.99 26.68
N GLY A 318 9.96 18.65 26.37
CA GLY A 318 11.10 18.89 27.24
C GLY A 318 11.36 20.39 27.46
N THR A 319 12.49 20.73 28.07
CA THR A 319 12.87 22.14 28.28
C THR A 319 13.44 22.82 27.03
N GLY A 320 13.69 22.07 25.96
CA GLY A 320 14.24 22.57 24.70
C GLY A 320 14.19 21.52 23.59
N PRO A 321 14.69 21.85 22.40
CA PRO A 321 14.76 20.96 21.23
C PRO A 321 15.43 19.61 21.53
N ALA A 322 15.00 18.58 20.81
CA ALA A 322 15.67 17.29 20.76
C ALA A 322 16.73 17.29 19.65
N HIS A 323 17.79 16.48 19.83
CA HIS A 323 18.89 16.33 18.87
C HIS A 323 19.02 14.88 18.35
N GLY A 324 17.97 14.08 18.54
CA GLY A 324 17.96 12.67 18.18
C GLY A 324 16.77 11.91 18.76
N PRO A 325 16.64 10.62 18.41
CA PRO A 325 15.54 9.78 18.89
C PRO A 325 15.65 9.53 20.40
N THR A 326 14.49 9.40 21.04
CA THR A 326 14.42 8.91 22.42
C THR A 326 14.59 7.37 22.47
N PRO A 327 14.92 6.76 23.63
CA PRO A 327 15.12 5.31 23.71
C PRO A 327 13.94 4.50 23.14
N GLY A 328 14.24 3.60 22.20
CA GLY A 328 13.26 2.77 21.51
C GLY A 328 12.48 3.46 20.38
N GLN A 329 12.74 4.74 20.10
CA GLN A 329 12.22 5.44 18.92
C GLN A 329 13.07 5.09 17.69
N ARG A 330 12.46 5.04 16.51
CA ARG A 330 13.20 4.82 15.25
C ARG A 330 14.06 6.06 14.93
N PRO A 331 15.08 5.93 14.06
CA PRO A 331 15.86 7.07 13.60
C PRO A 331 14.97 8.19 13.03
N ILE A 332 15.24 9.42 13.46
CA ILE A 332 14.55 10.65 13.03
C ILE A 332 15.42 11.36 11.99
N ALA A 333 14.79 11.90 10.95
CA ALA A 333 15.46 12.70 9.92
C ALA A 333 14.44 13.54 9.14
N GLY A 334 14.92 14.32 8.16
CA GLY A 334 14.09 15.26 7.40
C GLY A 334 13.86 16.60 8.09
N PHE A 335 14.50 16.86 9.23
CA PHE A 335 14.57 18.17 9.88
C PHE A 335 15.77 18.96 9.34
N GLU A 336 15.71 20.28 9.44
CA GLU A 336 16.80 21.20 9.11
C GLU A 336 17.66 21.44 10.36
N GLY A 337 18.94 21.80 10.17
CA GLY A 337 19.81 22.08 11.30
C GLY A 337 20.10 20.87 12.21
N SER A 338 19.94 21.05 13.51
CA SER A 338 20.35 20.09 14.55
C SER A 338 19.30 19.84 15.61
N GLY A 339 18.26 20.68 15.69
CA GLY A 339 17.19 20.63 16.67
C GLY A 339 15.85 20.31 16.02
N PHE A 340 14.93 19.74 16.80
CA PHE A 340 13.53 19.62 16.43
C PHE A 340 12.67 19.48 17.69
N VAL A 341 11.38 19.80 17.59
CA VAL A 341 10.41 19.51 18.65
C VAL A 341 10.11 18.02 18.65
N ASN A 342 10.19 17.36 19.81
CA ASN A 342 9.81 15.96 19.97
C ASN A 342 8.90 15.80 21.20
N SER A 343 7.64 15.45 20.96
CA SER A 343 6.67 15.25 22.04
C SER A 343 6.78 13.88 22.73
N ARG A 344 7.58 12.95 22.19
CA ARG A 344 7.82 11.64 22.80
C ARG A 344 8.84 11.77 23.93
N GLN A 345 8.42 11.52 25.18
CA GLN A 345 9.27 11.65 26.37
C GLN A 345 9.06 10.49 27.34
N PRO A 346 10.04 9.60 27.59
CA PRO A 346 10.65 8.65 26.64
C PRO A 346 9.65 7.63 26.03
N THR A 347 8.36 7.82 26.27
CA THR A 347 7.24 7.04 25.71
C THR A 347 6.18 8.00 25.18
N ASP A 348 5.17 7.49 24.46
CA ASP A 348 4.05 8.29 23.94
C ASP A 348 3.02 8.67 25.02
N ALA A 349 3.25 8.35 26.30
CA ALA A 349 2.27 8.60 27.37
C ALA A 349 2.23 10.08 27.84
N ALA A 350 3.25 10.86 27.49
CA ALA A 350 3.36 12.24 27.93
C ALA A 350 2.40 13.13 27.13
N GLN A 351 1.71 14.05 27.81
CA GLN A 351 0.77 14.97 27.17
C GLN A 351 1.11 16.41 27.54
N GLY A 352 0.80 17.35 26.66
CA GLY A 352 1.14 18.75 26.83
C GLY A 352 0.87 19.59 25.59
N THR A 353 1.26 20.86 25.69
CA THR A 353 1.27 21.80 24.56
C THR A 353 2.53 22.65 24.60
N LEU A 354 3.06 22.98 23.43
CA LEU A 354 4.12 23.97 23.23
C LEU A 354 3.54 25.10 22.36
N THR A 355 3.35 26.29 22.94
CA THR A 355 2.66 27.42 22.27
C THR A 355 3.58 28.62 22.11
N SER A 356 3.69 29.15 20.89
CA SER A 356 4.54 30.28 20.55
C SER A 356 4.06 31.60 21.14
N SER A 357 4.93 32.61 21.12
CA SER A 357 4.49 34.02 21.19
C SER A 357 3.58 34.36 20.02
N ALA A 358 2.76 35.40 20.20
CA ALA A 358 1.95 35.92 19.11
C ALA A 358 2.81 36.58 18.02
N PHE A 359 2.46 36.34 16.77
CA PHE A 359 3.04 36.97 15.58
C PHE A 359 1.94 37.52 14.67
N GLU A 360 2.31 38.40 13.74
CA GLU A 360 1.41 38.86 12.68
C GLU A 360 1.59 38.00 11.43
N ILE A 361 0.48 37.56 10.84
CA ILE A 361 0.49 36.86 9.55
C ILE A 361 0.68 37.91 8.46
N THR A 362 1.80 37.86 7.76
CA THR A 362 2.19 38.82 6.72
C THR A 362 2.25 38.21 5.31
N HIS A 363 2.20 36.89 5.20
CA HIS A 363 2.26 36.16 3.94
C HIS A 363 1.07 35.21 3.76
N ASP A 364 0.89 34.71 2.54
CA ASP A 364 -0.23 33.85 2.15
C ASP A 364 -0.12 32.41 2.69
N PHE A 365 1.08 31.94 3.03
CA PHE A 365 1.31 30.59 3.50
C PHE A 365 2.11 30.53 4.81
N ILE A 366 1.80 29.53 5.63
CA ILE A 366 2.65 29.07 6.73
C ILE A 366 3.12 27.66 6.39
N ASN A 367 4.43 27.46 6.32
CA ASN A 367 5.10 26.21 5.99
C ASN A 367 5.81 25.66 7.22
N PHE A 368 5.82 24.34 7.40
CA PHE A 368 6.51 23.69 8.50
C PHE A 368 6.87 22.24 8.19
N LEU A 369 7.95 21.76 8.77
CA LEU A 369 8.33 20.35 8.77
C LEU A 369 7.59 19.63 9.89
N VAL A 370 6.99 18.48 9.57
CA VAL A 370 6.23 17.70 10.57
C VAL A 370 6.32 16.19 10.33
N ALA A 371 6.44 15.44 11.42
CA ALA A 371 6.34 13.98 11.43
C ALA A 371 5.49 13.51 12.63
N GLY A 372 5.47 12.20 12.89
CA GLY A 372 4.66 11.57 13.92
C GLY A 372 3.25 11.26 13.43
N SER A 373 2.27 11.23 14.33
CA SER A 373 0.88 10.81 14.11
C SER A 373 0.29 11.32 12.79
N ASP A 374 -0.44 10.48 12.05
CA ASP A 374 -1.13 10.85 10.81
C ASP A 374 -2.63 11.14 11.01
N LEU A 375 -3.07 11.29 12.27
CA LEU A 375 -4.45 11.59 12.64
C LEU A 375 -4.65 13.10 12.83
N PRO A 376 -5.22 13.83 11.85
CA PRO A 376 -5.52 15.23 12.01
C PRO A 376 -6.69 15.46 12.98
N ASN A 377 -6.81 16.69 13.49
CA ASN A 377 -7.98 17.14 14.24
C ASN A 377 -9.17 17.34 13.29
N LEU A 378 -9.87 16.24 12.96
CA LEU A 378 -11.08 16.27 12.15
C LEU A 378 -12.26 16.78 12.98
N ALA A 379 -13.15 17.58 12.39
CA ALA A 379 -14.32 18.12 13.10
C ALA A 379 -15.13 17.02 13.80
N GLY A 380 -15.02 16.94 15.13
CA GLY A 380 -15.70 15.94 15.98
C GLY A 380 -14.81 14.83 16.54
N LEU A 381 -13.53 14.73 16.14
CA LEU A 381 -12.54 13.82 16.71
C LEU A 381 -11.35 14.64 17.20
N PRO A 382 -10.93 14.55 18.47
CA PRO A 382 -9.74 15.25 18.92
C PRO A 382 -8.53 14.69 18.16
N GLY A 383 -7.92 15.50 17.31
CA GLY A 383 -6.57 15.21 16.82
C GLY A 383 -5.65 15.25 18.02
N GLU A 384 -5.10 14.09 18.40
CA GLU A 384 -4.41 13.98 19.68
C GLU A 384 -2.96 14.49 19.59
N ALA A 385 -2.30 14.42 18.43
CA ALA A 385 -0.96 14.99 18.22
C ALA A 385 -0.91 15.85 16.94
N THR A 386 -0.81 17.18 17.08
CA THR A 386 -1.03 18.14 15.97
C THR A 386 -0.23 19.45 16.11
N VAL A 387 0.07 20.09 14.98
CA VAL A 387 0.40 21.52 14.89
C VAL A 387 -0.88 22.29 14.60
N ASN A 388 -1.14 23.36 15.34
CA ASN A 388 -2.33 24.19 15.21
C ASN A 388 -1.96 25.66 15.00
N LEU A 389 -2.70 26.34 14.13
CA LEU A 389 -2.71 27.80 14.03
C LEU A 389 -3.87 28.35 14.86
N LEU A 390 -3.57 29.25 15.79
CA LEU A 390 -4.57 29.89 16.65
C LEU A 390 -4.73 31.35 16.25
N VAL A 391 -5.98 31.79 16.04
CA VAL A 391 -6.34 33.21 15.88
C VAL A 391 -7.39 33.56 16.93
N GLY A 392 -7.10 34.57 17.75
CA GLY A 392 -7.97 34.92 18.89
C GLY A 392 -8.16 33.78 19.90
N GLY A 393 -7.17 32.88 20.04
CA GLY A 393 -7.23 31.72 20.93
C GLY A 393 -8.01 30.51 20.38
N HIS A 394 -8.53 30.59 19.15
CA HIS A 394 -9.27 29.51 18.49
C HIS A 394 -8.41 28.85 17.42
N VAL A 395 -8.42 27.52 17.36
CA VAL A 395 -7.76 26.76 16.28
C VAL A 395 -8.49 27.03 14.95
N VAL A 396 -7.77 27.59 13.98
CA VAL A 396 -8.29 27.92 12.64
C VAL A 396 -7.67 27.08 11.52
N ARG A 397 -6.50 26.47 11.78
CA ARG A 397 -5.86 25.44 10.94
C ARG A 397 -5.25 24.39 11.85
N SER A 398 -5.18 23.15 11.38
CA SER A 398 -4.59 22.02 12.10
C SER A 398 -3.96 21.04 11.11
N ALA A 399 -2.84 20.44 11.51
CA ALA A 399 -2.16 19.41 10.75
C ALA A 399 -1.50 18.41 11.72
N SER A 400 -1.43 17.16 11.31
CA SER A 400 -0.64 16.11 11.95
C SER A 400 0.59 15.77 11.08
N GLY A 401 1.40 14.80 11.48
CA GLY A 401 2.46 14.21 10.64
C GLY A 401 1.95 13.24 9.58
N PHE A 402 2.82 12.30 9.19
CA PHE A 402 2.61 11.31 8.13
C PHE A 402 2.62 9.85 8.62
N GLY A 403 2.70 9.62 9.93
CA GLY A 403 2.70 8.31 10.59
C GLY A 403 4.09 7.71 10.80
N GLY A 404 5.16 8.50 10.66
CA GLY A 404 6.56 8.05 10.76
C GLY A 404 7.47 9.09 11.41
N GLU A 405 8.76 8.75 11.55
CA GLU A 405 9.79 9.60 12.18
C GLU A 405 10.51 10.54 11.21
N TRP A 406 10.04 10.64 9.97
CA TRP A 406 10.66 11.49 8.96
C TRP A 406 9.83 12.74 8.75
N LEU A 407 10.42 13.91 9.04
CA LEU A 407 9.75 15.19 8.84
C LEU A 407 9.69 15.51 7.35
N ASP A 408 8.54 16.01 6.93
CA ASP A 408 8.30 16.47 5.56
C ASP A 408 7.40 17.70 5.61
N TRP A 409 7.39 18.46 4.53
CA TRP A 409 6.73 19.75 4.47
C TRP A 409 5.21 19.61 4.54
N LYS A 410 4.58 20.47 5.33
CA LYS A 410 3.17 20.84 5.20
C LYS A 410 3.03 22.33 5.09
N SER A 411 1.94 22.75 4.46
CA SER A 411 1.62 24.15 4.25
C SER A 411 0.14 24.42 4.56
N TRP A 412 -0.13 25.57 5.15
CA TRP A 412 -1.47 26.13 5.27
C TRP A 412 -1.59 27.38 4.41
N ASP A 413 -2.62 27.43 3.57
CA ASP A 413 -3.12 28.68 3.01
C ASP A 413 -3.79 29.48 4.14
N VAL A 414 -3.21 30.65 4.40
CA VAL A 414 -3.62 31.63 5.41
C VAL A 414 -3.84 33.01 4.79
N SER A 415 -4.01 33.09 3.47
CA SER A 415 -4.28 34.34 2.75
C SER A 415 -5.53 35.06 3.28
N ASP A 416 -6.53 34.32 3.76
CA ASP A 416 -7.73 34.82 4.44
C ASP A 416 -7.48 35.41 5.83
N LEU A 417 -6.28 35.17 6.40
CA LEU A 417 -5.87 35.55 7.74
C LEU A 417 -4.75 36.59 7.76
N VAL A 418 -4.30 37.09 6.61
CA VAL A 418 -3.27 38.14 6.52
C VAL A 418 -3.68 39.39 7.32
N GLY A 419 -2.73 39.93 8.07
CA GLY A 419 -2.90 41.06 9.01
C GLY A 419 -3.55 40.69 10.35
N LYS A 420 -3.82 39.40 10.62
CA LYS A 420 -4.28 38.93 11.94
C LYS A 420 -3.09 38.55 12.81
N SER A 421 -3.27 38.72 14.12
CA SER A 421 -2.36 38.17 15.11
C SER A 421 -2.70 36.70 15.37
N ALA A 422 -1.67 35.84 15.34
CA ALA A 422 -1.80 34.40 15.48
C ALA A 422 -0.72 33.80 16.40
N GLN A 423 -0.91 32.54 16.80
CA GLN A 423 0.07 31.72 17.52
C GLN A 423 0.14 30.33 16.89
N ILE A 424 1.32 29.71 16.93
CA ILE A 424 1.47 28.28 16.69
C ILE A 424 1.32 27.55 18.01
N GLN A 425 0.56 26.47 18.02
CA GLN A 425 0.48 25.54 19.14
C GLN A 425 0.72 24.12 18.66
N ILE A 426 1.79 23.51 19.17
CA ILE A 426 2.09 22.09 19.01
C ILE A 426 1.45 21.37 20.19
N VAL A 427 0.67 20.35 19.90
CA VAL A 427 -0.17 19.63 20.88
C VAL A 427 0.19 18.17 20.83
N ASP A 428 0.35 17.57 22.01
CA ASP A 428 0.28 16.13 22.19
C ASP A 428 -0.65 15.81 23.37
N ARG A 429 -1.72 15.10 23.08
CA ARG A 429 -2.76 14.63 23.99
C ARG A 429 -3.00 13.14 23.74
N ALA A 430 -2.16 12.50 22.92
CA ALA A 430 -2.40 11.15 22.49
C ALA A 430 -2.16 10.18 23.64
N ALA A 431 -2.95 9.11 23.69
CA ALA A 431 -2.60 7.96 24.52
C ALA A 431 -1.47 7.15 23.88
N THR A 432 -1.39 7.19 22.54
CA THR A 432 -0.41 6.51 21.70
C THR A 432 -0.12 7.39 20.48
N GLY A 433 1.16 7.54 20.13
CA GLY A 433 1.62 8.46 19.09
C GLY A 433 2.22 9.74 19.66
N HIS A 434 2.95 10.45 18.81
CA HIS A 434 3.66 11.69 19.14
C HIS A 434 3.71 12.59 17.89
N ILE A 435 4.28 13.78 18.02
CA ILE A 435 4.52 14.71 16.93
C ILE A 435 5.96 15.22 16.96
N LEU A 436 6.54 15.32 15.76
CA LEU A 436 7.81 15.99 15.52
C LEU A 436 7.54 17.25 14.70
N VAL A 437 8.18 18.37 15.04
CA VAL A 437 8.00 19.64 14.30
C VAL A 437 9.33 20.35 14.20
N ASP A 438 9.59 20.93 13.04
CA ASP A 438 10.77 21.74 12.78
C ASP A 438 10.46 22.84 11.74
N GLU A 439 11.37 23.80 11.60
CA GLU A 439 11.43 24.84 10.56
C GLU A 439 10.07 25.40 10.17
N ILE A 440 9.54 26.30 11.00
CA ILE A 440 8.26 26.98 10.78
C ILE A 440 8.52 28.33 10.14
N THR A 441 7.99 28.54 8.94
CA THR A 441 8.15 29.78 8.17
C THR A 441 6.79 30.31 7.69
N GLN A 442 6.73 31.61 7.40
CA GLN A 442 5.66 32.17 6.56
C GLN A 442 6.24 32.68 5.25
N ALA A 443 5.57 32.40 4.13
CA ALA A 443 6.06 32.68 2.79
C ALA A 443 4.90 32.96 1.81
N ASP A 444 5.20 33.57 0.67
CA ASP A 444 4.21 33.84 -0.39
C ASP A 444 3.88 32.60 -1.23
N GLU A 445 4.61 31.50 -1.04
CA GLU A 445 4.39 30.24 -1.74
C GLU A 445 4.33 29.06 -0.75
N ALA A 446 3.53 28.05 -1.09
CA ALA A 446 3.41 26.82 -0.32
C ALA A 446 4.64 25.91 -0.48
N ALA A 447 5.19 25.43 0.63
CA ALA A 447 6.09 24.29 0.61
C ALA A 447 5.34 23.02 0.20
N THR A 448 6.02 22.13 -0.52
CA THR A 448 5.44 20.95 -1.16
C THR A 448 6.05 19.68 -0.57
N ALA A 449 5.18 18.83 -0.02
CA ALA A 449 5.59 17.56 0.55
C ALA A 449 6.26 16.64 -0.49
N SER A 450 7.18 15.79 -0.05
CA SER A 450 7.83 14.80 -0.91
C SER A 450 6.82 13.89 -1.63
N ASN A 451 5.73 13.51 -0.97
CA ASN A 451 4.68 12.66 -1.54
C ASN A 451 3.81 13.35 -2.61
N GLU A 452 3.75 14.67 -2.62
CA GLU A 452 3.09 15.47 -3.65
C GLU A 452 3.98 15.63 -4.90
N ARG A 453 5.30 15.62 -4.70
CA ARG A 453 6.31 15.66 -5.78
C ARG A 453 6.57 14.29 -6.40
N ALA A 454 6.31 13.21 -5.67
CA ALA A 454 6.50 11.84 -6.12
C ALA A 454 5.58 11.44 -7.28
N ARG A 455 6.01 10.46 -8.07
CA ARG A 455 5.18 9.84 -9.11
C ARG A 455 4.60 8.53 -8.62
N TRP A 456 3.29 8.41 -8.70
CA TRP A 456 2.55 7.28 -8.15
C TRP A 456 2.16 6.27 -9.22
N VAL A 457 2.41 4.99 -8.94
CA VAL A 457 1.90 3.87 -9.75
C VAL A 457 0.38 3.86 -9.67
N ASP A 458 -0.19 4.02 -8.49
CA ASP A 458 -1.64 4.10 -8.29
C ASP A 458 -1.95 5.27 -7.34
N TRP A 459 -3.04 5.98 -7.62
CA TRP A 459 -3.46 7.17 -6.89
C TRP A 459 -4.57 6.89 -5.87
N GLY A 460 -5.01 5.63 -5.77
CA GLY A 460 -5.93 5.14 -4.75
C GLY A 460 -5.22 4.75 -3.46
N ARG A 461 -6.01 4.40 -2.45
CA ARG A 461 -5.50 3.97 -1.14
C ARG A 461 -5.12 2.51 -1.09
N ASP A 462 -5.63 1.68 -1.99
CA ASP A 462 -5.54 0.22 -1.88
C ASP A 462 -4.74 -0.39 -3.03
N PHE A 463 -3.49 0.03 -3.20
CA PHE A 463 -2.55 -0.61 -4.12
C PHE A 463 -1.12 -0.52 -3.59
N TYR A 464 -0.59 -1.65 -3.13
CA TYR A 464 0.70 -1.72 -2.45
C TYR A 464 1.48 -2.99 -2.81
N ALA A 465 2.75 -3.06 -2.39
CA ALA A 465 3.65 -4.20 -2.55
C ALA A 465 3.71 -4.73 -3.99
N SER A 466 3.72 -3.82 -4.97
CA SER A 466 3.50 -4.23 -6.36
C SER A 466 4.77 -4.75 -7.03
N ILE A 467 4.70 -5.96 -7.60
CA ILE A 467 5.80 -6.60 -8.35
C ILE A 467 5.30 -7.18 -9.68
N THR A 468 6.23 -7.42 -10.60
CA THR A 468 5.94 -8.02 -11.92
C THR A 468 6.26 -9.51 -11.96
N PHE A 469 5.58 -10.21 -12.85
CA PHE A 469 5.92 -11.59 -13.22
C PHE A 469 7.25 -11.67 -13.98
N GLU A 470 8.11 -12.61 -13.58
CA GLU A 470 9.25 -13.04 -14.37
C GLU A 470 8.85 -14.01 -15.49
N ASN A 471 9.65 -14.04 -16.56
CA ASN A 471 9.52 -15.00 -17.68
C ASN A 471 8.16 -15.00 -18.42
N VAL A 472 7.40 -13.90 -18.36
CA VAL A 472 6.14 -13.80 -19.10
C VAL A 472 6.40 -13.89 -20.62
N PRO A 473 5.59 -14.66 -21.38
CA PRO A 473 5.72 -14.72 -22.84
C PRO A 473 5.49 -13.36 -23.51
N ASN A 474 6.19 -13.12 -24.62
CA ASN A 474 6.10 -11.91 -25.45
C ASN A 474 6.57 -10.62 -24.73
N ASP A 475 7.49 -10.75 -23.78
CA ASP A 475 8.17 -9.64 -23.09
C ASP A 475 7.20 -8.63 -22.43
N ARG A 476 6.01 -9.10 -22.03
CA ARG A 476 5.03 -8.30 -21.29
C ARG A 476 5.49 -8.09 -19.86
N GLN A 477 5.41 -6.84 -19.39
CA GLN A 477 5.57 -6.53 -17.98
C GLN A 477 4.20 -6.53 -17.30
N LEU A 478 3.89 -7.61 -16.58
CA LEU A 478 2.61 -7.82 -15.89
C LEU A 478 2.75 -7.53 -14.40
N LEU A 479 2.15 -6.44 -13.94
CA LEU A 479 2.17 -6.00 -12.55
C LEU A 479 0.97 -6.56 -11.78
N LEU A 480 1.22 -7.01 -10.55
CA LEU A 480 0.20 -7.21 -9.52
C LEU A 480 0.53 -6.37 -8.30
N GLY A 481 -0.49 -5.95 -7.56
CA GLY A 481 -0.34 -5.30 -6.26
C GLY A 481 -1.35 -5.82 -5.25
N TRP A 482 -0.99 -5.76 -3.98
CA TRP A 482 -1.88 -6.00 -2.86
C TRP A 482 -2.94 -4.89 -2.80
N ILE A 483 -4.22 -5.27 -2.97
CA ILE A 483 -5.37 -4.38 -2.77
C ILE A 483 -5.79 -4.44 -1.31
N ASN A 484 -5.11 -3.60 -0.52
CA ASN A 484 -5.42 -3.23 0.86
C ASN A 484 -4.49 -2.06 1.25
N ASN A 485 -4.56 -1.61 2.51
CA ASN A 485 -3.66 -0.59 3.05
C ASN A 485 -3.27 -0.93 4.48
N TRP A 486 -1.99 -0.79 4.84
CA TRP A 486 -1.51 -1.07 6.20
C TRP A 486 -2.21 -0.24 7.29
N GLN A 487 -2.73 0.94 6.94
CA GLN A 487 -3.44 1.83 7.87
C GLN A 487 -4.71 1.19 8.46
N TYR A 488 -5.44 0.36 7.70
CA TYR A 488 -6.70 -0.23 8.13
C TYR A 488 -6.87 -1.70 7.76
N GLY A 489 -5.89 -2.31 7.09
CA GLY A 489 -6.07 -3.60 6.43
C GLY A 489 -6.41 -4.72 7.38
N ALA A 490 -5.88 -4.71 8.61
CA ALA A 490 -6.23 -5.68 9.66
C ALA A 490 -7.69 -5.59 10.14
N LYS A 491 -8.38 -4.48 9.87
CA LYS A 491 -9.71 -4.15 10.38
C LYS A 491 -10.83 -4.28 9.34
N ILE A 492 -10.51 -4.59 8.08
CA ILE A 492 -11.54 -4.69 7.04
C ILE A 492 -12.56 -5.80 7.40
N PRO A 493 -13.86 -5.59 7.10
CA PRO A 493 -14.97 -6.43 7.56
C PRO A 493 -15.16 -7.71 6.72
N THR A 494 -14.06 -8.41 6.40
CA THR A 494 -14.06 -9.67 5.63
C THR A 494 -13.87 -10.89 6.53
N SER A 495 -14.49 -12.00 6.15
CA SER A 495 -14.35 -13.31 6.79
C SER A 495 -14.80 -14.42 5.81
N PRO A 496 -14.18 -15.63 5.80
CA PRO A 496 -13.08 -16.10 6.63
C PRO A 496 -11.69 -15.68 6.13
N TRP A 497 -11.63 -14.72 5.21
CA TRP A 497 -10.42 -14.27 4.51
C TRP A 497 -10.17 -12.78 4.75
N ARG A 498 -8.98 -12.31 4.37
CA ARG A 498 -8.64 -10.89 4.35
C ARG A 498 -7.63 -10.60 3.24
N SER A 499 -7.87 -9.49 2.53
CA SER A 499 -7.07 -8.94 1.42
C SER A 499 -7.21 -9.57 0.05
N ILE A 500 -6.92 -8.77 -0.98
CA ILE A 500 -7.17 -9.05 -2.39
C ILE A 500 -5.88 -8.81 -3.18
N GLN A 501 -5.61 -9.59 -4.23
CA GLN A 501 -4.61 -9.21 -5.25
C GLN A 501 -5.32 -8.46 -6.38
N SER A 502 -4.67 -7.43 -6.92
CA SER A 502 -5.20 -6.67 -8.05
C SER A 502 -5.41 -7.53 -9.28
N GLU A 503 -6.14 -7.01 -10.25
CA GLU A 503 -6.04 -7.59 -11.58
C GLU A 503 -4.64 -7.36 -12.18
N PRO A 504 -4.10 -8.30 -12.98
CA PRO A 504 -2.83 -8.10 -13.66
C PRO A 504 -2.90 -6.88 -14.58
N ARG A 505 -1.86 -6.03 -14.53
CA ARG A 505 -1.75 -4.81 -15.34
C ARG A 505 -0.58 -4.91 -16.30
N ASP A 506 -0.86 -4.78 -17.59
CA ASP A 506 0.17 -4.56 -18.61
C ASP A 506 0.78 -3.16 -18.42
N LEU A 507 2.10 -3.12 -18.24
CA LEU A 507 2.88 -1.89 -18.12
C LEU A 507 3.51 -1.49 -19.45
N SER A 508 3.57 -0.18 -19.69
CA SER A 508 4.33 0.43 -20.78
C SER A 508 4.63 1.89 -20.48
N LEU A 509 5.55 2.50 -21.21
CA LEU A 509 5.77 3.94 -21.16
C LEU A 509 5.19 4.61 -22.41
N ARG A 510 4.68 5.83 -22.27
CA ARG A 510 4.23 6.66 -23.40
C ARG A 510 4.63 8.10 -23.17
N LYS A 511 5.11 8.77 -24.23
CA LYS A 511 5.40 10.20 -24.18
C LYS A 511 4.10 11.02 -24.25
N ILE A 512 3.82 11.80 -23.21
CA ILE A 512 2.64 12.68 -23.09
C ILE A 512 3.12 14.06 -22.67
N GLY A 513 2.83 15.09 -23.48
CA GLY A 513 3.29 16.45 -23.17
C GLY A 513 4.81 16.60 -23.11
N GLY A 514 5.56 15.72 -23.79
CA GLY A 514 7.03 15.68 -23.78
C GLY A 514 7.64 14.79 -22.69
N GLN A 515 6.87 14.44 -21.64
CA GLN A 515 7.32 13.60 -20.53
C GLN A 515 6.97 12.13 -20.76
N ASP A 516 7.81 11.22 -20.27
CA ASP A 516 7.51 9.79 -20.29
C ASP A 516 6.60 9.44 -19.10
N GLU A 517 5.43 8.90 -19.40
CA GLU A 517 4.40 8.57 -18.42
C GLU A 517 4.17 7.06 -18.39
N LEU A 518 4.00 6.52 -17.17
CA LEU A 518 3.61 5.13 -16.95
C LEU A 518 2.17 4.92 -17.43
N ILE A 519 1.97 3.90 -18.26
CA ILE A 519 0.66 3.46 -18.75
C ILE A 519 0.38 2.06 -18.23
N GLN A 520 -0.76 1.91 -17.55
CA GLN A 520 -1.25 0.66 -17.00
C GLN A 520 -2.57 0.25 -17.64
N LYS A 521 -2.64 -0.97 -18.18
CA LYS A 521 -3.90 -1.51 -18.71
C LYS A 521 -4.22 -2.83 -18.02
N ALA A 522 -5.42 -2.94 -17.46
CA ALA A 522 -5.94 -4.23 -17.01
C ALA A 522 -5.83 -5.26 -18.14
N ALA A 523 -5.24 -6.41 -17.80
CA ALA A 523 -4.82 -7.44 -18.74
C ALA A 523 -5.99 -7.85 -19.67
N PRO A 524 -5.74 -8.04 -20.98
CA PRO A 524 -6.78 -8.39 -21.94
C PRO A 524 -7.45 -9.74 -21.65
N GLU A 525 -6.80 -10.62 -20.90
CA GLU A 525 -7.31 -11.92 -20.46
C GLU A 525 -8.66 -11.81 -19.73
N LEU A 526 -8.90 -10.73 -18.99
CA LEU A 526 -10.18 -10.45 -18.33
C LEU A 526 -11.39 -10.47 -19.25
N ARG A 527 -11.20 -10.24 -20.56
CA ARG A 527 -12.29 -10.32 -21.55
C ARG A 527 -12.86 -11.73 -21.67
N LYS A 528 -12.19 -12.76 -21.15
CA LYS A 528 -12.73 -14.13 -21.06
C LYS A 528 -13.99 -14.19 -20.20
N LEU A 529 -14.11 -13.30 -19.21
CA LEU A 529 -15.28 -13.19 -18.33
C LEU A 529 -16.42 -12.37 -18.96
N HIS A 530 -16.22 -11.81 -20.15
CA HIS A 530 -17.25 -11.02 -20.84
C HIS A 530 -18.27 -11.91 -21.53
N LYS A 531 -19.54 -11.73 -21.17
CA LYS A 531 -20.68 -12.05 -22.04
C LYS A 531 -20.98 -10.89 -23.01
N PRO A 532 -22.00 -10.96 -23.89
CA PRO A 532 -22.46 -9.77 -24.58
C PRO A 532 -22.75 -8.63 -23.58
N PRO A 533 -22.43 -7.36 -23.91
CA PRO A 533 -22.64 -6.24 -22.99
C PRO A 533 -24.09 -6.20 -22.49
N VAL A 534 -24.26 -6.19 -21.17
CA VAL A 534 -25.58 -6.18 -20.50
C VAL A 534 -26.25 -4.81 -20.59
N TYR A 535 -25.48 -3.75 -20.90
CA TYR A 535 -25.99 -2.41 -21.10
C TYR A 535 -25.16 -1.63 -22.10
N LYS A 536 -25.82 -0.79 -22.90
CA LYS A 536 -25.20 0.14 -23.84
C LYS A 536 -25.92 1.48 -23.82
N LEU A 537 -25.15 2.56 -23.88
CA LEU A 537 -25.65 3.92 -23.96
C LEU A 537 -24.79 4.70 -24.95
N GLN A 538 -25.40 5.57 -25.74
CA GLN A 538 -24.71 6.42 -26.71
C GLN A 538 -25.32 7.82 -26.73
N ASP A 539 -24.46 8.81 -26.90
CA ASP A 539 -24.77 10.24 -27.03
C ASP A 539 -25.91 10.71 -26.12
N ARG A 540 -25.71 10.55 -24.80
CA ARG A 540 -26.65 10.99 -23.79
C ARG A 540 -26.14 12.18 -23.02
N SER A 541 -26.91 13.25 -23.05
CA SER A 541 -26.70 14.40 -22.18
C SER A 541 -27.18 14.10 -20.75
N VAL A 542 -26.39 14.52 -19.76
CA VAL A 542 -26.65 14.37 -18.33
C VAL A 542 -26.50 15.74 -17.65
N SER A 543 -27.44 16.05 -16.77
CA SER A 543 -27.41 17.18 -15.84
C SER A 543 -28.10 16.72 -14.55
N GLY A 544 -27.53 17.05 -13.40
CA GLY A 544 -27.90 16.44 -12.12
C GLY A 544 -27.48 14.96 -12.05
N THR A 545 -28.20 14.16 -11.27
CA THR A 545 -28.00 12.70 -11.19
C THR A 545 -29.08 11.99 -12.01
N ARG A 546 -28.67 10.93 -12.73
CA ARG A 546 -29.55 10.12 -13.56
C ARG A 546 -29.26 8.63 -13.36
N SER A 547 -30.20 7.90 -12.79
CA SER A 547 -30.13 6.44 -12.71
C SER A 547 -30.25 5.81 -14.10
N LEU A 548 -29.48 4.75 -14.35
CA LEU A 548 -29.62 3.94 -15.55
C LEU A 548 -30.78 2.96 -15.38
N LEU A 549 -31.63 2.82 -16.41
CA LEU A 549 -32.86 2.03 -16.34
C LEU A 549 -32.64 0.59 -16.80
N GLY A 550 -33.42 -0.35 -16.27
CA GLY A 550 -33.40 -1.77 -16.66
C GLY A 550 -32.52 -2.65 -15.77
N THR A 551 -32.66 -3.97 -15.89
CA THR A 551 -31.91 -4.93 -15.06
C THR A 551 -30.43 -5.03 -15.45
N GLY A 552 -30.10 -4.72 -16.71
CA GLY A 552 -28.72 -4.72 -17.23
C GLY A 552 -27.84 -3.59 -16.68
N SER A 553 -28.42 -2.57 -16.04
CA SER A 553 -27.67 -1.50 -15.36
C SER A 553 -27.37 -1.77 -13.89
N ARG A 554 -27.56 -3.03 -13.45
CA ARG A 554 -27.32 -3.47 -12.07
C ARG A 554 -26.32 -4.61 -12.00
N GLY A 555 -25.44 -4.57 -11.01
CA GLY A 555 -24.48 -5.62 -10.68
C GLY A 555 -23.40 -5.15 -9.70
N ARG A 556 -22.75 -6.12 -9.06
CA ARG A 556 -21.60 -5.92 -8.16
C ARG A 556 -20.29 -6.45 -8.73
N ALA A 557 -20.34 -7.14 -9.87
CA ALA A 557 -19.19 -7.60 -10.64
C ALA A 557 -19.34 -7.09 -12.09
N LEU A 558 -18.71 -5.96 -12.39
CA LEU A 558 -18.89 -5.22 -13.64
C LEU A 558 -17.54 -4.77 -14.24
N ASP A 559 -17.43 -4.82 -15.57
CA ASP A 559 -16.46 -4.03 -16.33
C ASP A 559 -17.26 -2.95 -17.08
N ILE A 560 -16.98 -1.68 -16.78
CA ILE A 560 -17.67 -0.52 -17.33
C ILE A 560 -16.67 0.27 -18.17
N GLN A 561 -16.97 0.46 -19.44
CA GLN A 561 -16.20 1.36 -20.31
C GLN A 561 -17.07 2.54 -20.71
N ALA A 562 -16.61 3.75 -20.39
CA ALA A 562 -17.33 4.97 -20.64
C ALA A 562 -16.44 6.05 -21.28
N THR A 563 -17.02 6.84 -22.18
CA THR A 563 -16.40 8.04 -22.74
C THR A 563 -17.36 9.20 -22.54
N PHE A 564 -16.85 10.25 -21.92
CA PHE A 564 -17.56 11.48 -21.61
C PHE A 564 -16.92 12.63 -22.38
N ASP A 565 -17.73 13.62 -22.74
CA ASP A 565 -17.25 14.98 -23.01
C ASP A 565 -17.79 15.89 -21.89
N SER A 566 -16.90 16.67 -21.26
CA SER A 566 -17.21 17.47 -20.06
C SER A 566 -18.33 18.48 -20.25
N GLY A 567 -18.44 19.07 -21.45
CA GLY A 567 -19.39 20.15 -21.73
C GLY A 567 -19.15 21.34 -20.80
N SER A 568 -20.18 21.71 -20.03
CA SER A 568 -20.12 22.83 -19.07
C SER A 568 -20.19 22.38 -17.61
N ALA A 569 -20.03 21.08 -17.33
CA ALA A 569 -20.16 20.55 -15.98
C ALA A 569 -18.87 20.75 -15.19
N ASP A 570 -18.97 21.27 -13.97
CA ASP A 570 -17.85 21.40 -13.03
C ASP A 570 -17.31 20.01 -12.61
N ARG A 571 -18.24 19.07 -12.43
CA ARG A 571 -17.94 17.67 -12.12
C ARG A 571 -18.86 16.74 -12.88
N PHE A 572 -18.32 15.65 -13.40
CA PHE A 572 -19.11 14.63 -14.10
C PHE A 572 -18.51 13.24 -13.95
N GLY A 573 -19.31 12.21 -14.18
CA GLY A 573 -18.85 10.83 -14.12
C GLY A 573 -19.97 9.82 -13.93
N LEU A 574 -19.65 8.75 -13.21
CA LEU A 574 -20.59 7.70 -12.83
C LEU A 574 -20.51 7.38 -11.34
N LYS A 575 -21.60 6.82 -10.81
CA LYS A 575 -21.67 6.23 -9.48
C LYS A 575 -21.89 4.73 -9.63
N VAL A 576 -21.21 3.93 -8.83
CA VAL A 576 -21.38 2.48 -8.79
C VAL A 576 -21.80 2.04 -7.40
N LEU A 577 -22.31 0.82 -7.29
CA LEU A 577 -22.72 0.22 -6.02
C LEU A 577 -23.70 1.13 -5.28
N VAL A 578 -24.67 1.68 -6.00
CA VAL A 578 -25.65 2.63 -5.43
C VAL A 578 -26.86 1.88 -4.86
N GLY A 579 -27.19 2.14 -3.60
CA GLY A 579 -28.35 1.57 -2.91
C GLY A 579 -28.37 1.95 -1.43
N ASN A 580 -29.55 2.00 -0.79
CA ASN A 580 -29.67 2.29 0.65
C ASN A 580 -28.94 3.54 1.18
N GLY A 581 -28.76 4.57 0.35
CA GLY A 581 -27.97 5.76 0.72
C GLY A 581 -26.46 5.57 0.65
N GLU A 582 -25.99 4.43 0.14
CA GLU A 582 -24.61 4.10 -0.19
C GLU A 582 -24.33 4.43 -1.66
N GLU A 583 -23.12 4.90 -1.94
CA GLU A 583 -22.59 5.17 -3.28
C GLU A 583 -21.06 5.22 -3.28
N THR A 584 -20.45 4.77 -4.36
CA THR A 584 -19.06 5.08 -4.71
C THR A 584 -19.07 5.97 -5.95
N VAL A 585 -18.54 7.19 -5.84
CA VAL A 585 -18.58 8.18 -6.92
C VAL A 585 -17.25 8.19 -7.65
N ILE A 586 -17.27 7.98 -8.96
CA ILE A 586 -16.09 8.00 -9.82
C ILE A 586 -16.29 9.16 -10.80
N GLY A 587 -15.48 10.19 -10.65
CA GLY A 587 -15.71 11.45 -11.34
C GLY A 587 -14.45 12.16 -11.79
N TYR A 588 -14.67 13.25 -12.51
CA TYR A 588 -13.65 14.19 -12.91
C TYR A 588 -14.06 15.59 -12.46
N ASP A 589 -13.13 16.32 -11.86
CA ASP A 589 -13.25 17.72 -11.45
C ASP A 589 -12.57 18.60 -12.50
N THR A 590 -13.35 19.43 -13.19
CA THR A 590 -12.85 20.20 -14.33
C THR A 590 -12.02 21.40 -13.92
N GLU A 591 -12.29 21.96 -12.74
CA GLU A 591 -11.56 23.11 -12.21
C GLU A 591 -10.16 22.68 -11.79
N ASN A 592 -10.08 21.64 -10.95
CA ASN A 592 -8.81 21.13 -10.43
C ASN A 592 -8.07 20.21 -11.42
N GLN A 593 -8.74 19.80 -12.50
CA GLN A 593 -8.22 18.85 -13.50
C GLN A 593 -7.81 17.51 -12.89
N GLU A 594 -8.70 16.93 -12.09
CA GLU A 594 -8.44 15.70 -11.34
C GLU A 594 -9.49 14.62 -11.63
N LEU A 595 -9.02 13.39 -11.82
CA LEU A 595 -9.84 12.20 -11.61
C LEU A 595 -9.99 11.97 -10.11
N TYR A 596 -11.17 11.53 -9.66
CA TYR A 596 -11.38 11.16 -8.26
C TYR A 596 -12.26 9.93 -8.08
N VAL A 597 -12.05 9.24 -6.96
CA VAL A 597 -12.93 8.22 -6.40
C VAL A 597 -13.31 8.63 -4.99
N ASP A 598 -14.59 8.89 -4.77
CA ASP A 598 -15.15 9.21 -3.46
C ASP A 598 -15.84 7.98 -2.89
N ARG A 599 -15.29 7.47 -1.79
CA ARG A 599 -15.81 6.31 -1.06
C ARG A 599 -16.36 6.66 0.32
N THR A 600 -16.57 7.95 0.61
CA THR A 600 -17.07 8.43 1.92
C THR A 600 -18.41 7.83 2.32
N ARG A 601 -19.21 7.39 1.34
CA ARG A 601 -20.52 6.76 1.52
C ARG A 601 -20.60 5.37 0.89
N SER A 602 -19.49 4.66 0.77
CA SER A 602 -19.39 3.41 -0.01
C SER A 602 -19.95 2.15 0.67
N GLY A 603 -20.68 2.29 1.78
CA GLY A 603 -21.20 1.19 2.60
C GLY A 603 -20.64 1.24 4.01
N ASP A 604 -20.15 0.10 4.52
CA ASP A 604 -19.45 0.06 5.80
C ASP A 604 -18.11 0.80 5.71
N VAL A 605 -18.03 1.94 6.38
CA VAL A 605 -16.83 2.77 6.52
C VAL A 605 -16.44 2.92 8.00
N SER A 606 -17.07 2.16 8.89
CA SER A 606 -17.02 2.38 10.34
C SER A 606 -15.79 1.79 11.02
N PHE A 607 -15.11 0.84 10.37
CA PHE A 607 -13.98 0.11 10.93
C PHE A 607 -12.69 0.94 11.04
N HIS A 608 -12.60 2.09 10.33
CA HIS A 608 -11.47 3.00 10.45
C HIS A 608 -11.83 4.46 10.12
N PRO A 609 -11.43 5.46 10.94
CA PRO A 609 -11.82 6.86 10.74
C PRO A 609 -11.29 7.48 9.43
N GLN A 610 -10.15 7.02 8.93
CA GLN A 610 -9.58 7.50 7.66
C GLN A 610 -10.06 6.71 6.42
N PHE A 611 -10.91 5.68 6.57
CA PHE A 611 -11.38 4.91 5.42
C PHE A 611 -12.36 5.71 4.56
N ALA A 612 -13.28 6.46 5.17
CA ALA A 612 -14.18 7.36 4.46
C ALA A 612 -13.38 8.55 3.86
N SER A 613 -12.98 8.43 2.60
CA SER A 613 -12.02 9.34 1.96
C SER A 613 -12.32 9.57 0.48
N VAL A 614 -11.59 10.51 -0.12
CA VAL A 614 -11.59 10.76 -1.57
C VAL A 614 -10.17 10.62 -2.11
N SER A 615 -9.95 9.67 -3.00
CA SER A 615 -8.70 9.48 -3.74
C SER A 615 -8.70 10.36 -4.99
N ARG A 616 -7.57 11.00 -5.32
CA ARG A 616 -7.47 12.00 -6.39
C ARG A 616 -6.22 11.80 -7.24
N ALA A 617 -6.34 11.93 -8.55
CA ALA A 617 -5.22 11.84 -9.48
C ALA A 617 -5.23 13.05 -10.45
N PRO A 618 -4.15 13.85 -10.50
CA PRO A 618 -4.01 14.91 -11.50
C PRO A 618 -4.06 14.33 -12.91
N LEU A 619 -4.97 14.83 -13.75
CA LEU A 619 -5.19 14.33 -15.09
C LEU A 619 -5.66 15.46 -16.01
N ARG A 620 -4.73 16.05 -16.75
CA ARG A 620 -5.10 17.06 -17.75
C ARG A 620 -5.78 16.43 -18.96
N LEU A 621 -7.05 16.80 -19.20
CA LEU A 621 -7.78 16.38 -20.39
C LEU A 621 -7.44 17.22 -21.63
N PRO A 622 -7.64 16.67 -22.85
CA PRO A 622 -7.58 17.45 -24.08
C PRO A 622 -8.61 18.59 -24.07
N ARG A 623 -8.41 19.61 -24.91
CA ARG A 623 -9.33 20.77 -25.04
C ARG A 623 -10.79 20.39 -25.32
N SER A 624 -11.04 19.21 -25.88
CA SER A 624 -12.40 18.69 -26.08
C SER A 624 -13.11 18.33 -24.77
N GLY A 625 -12.40 18.31 -23.64
CA GLY A 625 -12.92 17.84 -22.35
C GLY A 625 -13.25 16.35 -22.35
N ARG A 626 -12.66 15.59 -23.28
CA ARG A 626 -12.97 14.17 -23.44
C ARG A 626 -12.24 13.35 -22.38
N LEU A 627 -13.00 12.55 -21.63
CA LEU A 627 -12.52 11.59 -20.65
C LEU A 627 -12.94 10.17 -21.04
N LYS A 628 -12.00 9.22 -21.02
CA LYS A 628 -12.21 7.79 -21.19
C LYS A 628 -11.91 7.08 -19.89
N LEU A 629 -12.89 6.29 -19.42
CA LEU A 629 -12.79 5.47 -18.23
C LEU A 629 -13.01 4.00 -18.57
N ARG A 630 -12.21 3.12 -17.98
CA ARG A 630 -12.58 1.73 -17.72
C ARG A 630 -12.63 1.55 -16.20
N VAL A 631 -13.75 1.07 -15.69
CA VAL A 631 -13.98 0.85 -14.26
C VAL A 631 -14.27 -0.63 -14.06
N LEU A 632 -13.41 -1.30 -13.31
CA LEU A 632 -13.68 -2.64 -12.79
C LEU A 632 -14.33 -2.48 -11.43
N VAL A 633 -15.53 -3.03 -11.26
CA VAL A 633 -16.27 -3.05 -10.00
C VAL A 633 -16.37 -4.49 -9.56
N ASP A 634 -15.89 -4.80 -8.36
CA ASP A 634 -16.13 -6.08 -7.72
C ASP A 634 -16.82 -5.87 -6.37
N HIS A 635 -17.17 -6.96 -5.68
CA HIS A 635 -18.02 -6.96 -4.51
C HIS A 635 -17.56 -6.05 -3.37
N SER A 636 -16.25 -5.76 -3.31
CA SER A 636 -15.65 -4.90 -2.28
C SER A 636 -14.53 -3.99 -2.78
N LEU A 637 -14.48 -3.66 -4.07
CA LEU A 637 -13.45 -2.76 -4.62
C LEU A 637 -13.86 -2.12 -5.95
N VAL A 638 -13.16 -1.04 -6.30
CA VAL A 638 -13.15 -0.46 -7.65
C VAL A 638 -11.71 -0.23 -8.11
N GLU A 639 -11.42 -0.58 -9.37
CA GLU A 639 -10.20 -0.17 -10.08
C GLU A 639 -10.60 0.72 -11.28
N VAL A 640 -10.10 1.95 -11.30
CA VAL A 640 -10.46 2.97 -12.29
C VAL A 640 -9.26 3.29 -13.17
N PHE A 641 -9.31 2.91 -14.44
CA PHE A 641 -8.30 3.24 -15.44
C PHE A 641 -8.77 4.40 -16.32
N ALA A 642 -8.11 5.55 -16.22
CA ALA A 642 -8.43 6.75 -17.00
C ALA A 642 -7.45 6.98 -18.15
N GLU A 643 -7.94 7.55 -19.24
CA GLU A 643 -7.17 7.91 -20.45
C GLU A 643 -6.27 6.77 -20.97
N GLN A 644 -6.86 5.57 -21.02
CA GLN A 644 -6.20 4.34 -21.48
C GLN A 644 -5.04 3.89 -20.58
N GLY A 645 -5.10 4.21 -19.29
CA GLY A 645 -4.13 3.74 -18.30
C GLY A 645 -3.13 4.78 -17.82
N GLN A 646 -3.31 6.05 -18.20
CA GLN A 646 -2.42 7.13 -17.76
C GLN A 646 -2.54 7.40 -16.26
N ARG A 647 -3.74 7.25 -15.71
CA ARG A 647 -3.98 7.31 -14.26
C ARG A 647 -4.82 6.11 -13.85
N VAL A 648 -4.46 5.54 -12.71
CA VAL A 648 -5.19 4.45 -12.07
C VAL A 648 -5.50 4.84 -10.63
N ILE A 649 -6.73 4.57 -10.20
CA ILE A 649 -7.15 4.68 -8.79
C ILE A 649 -7.77 3.34 -8.38
N THR A 650 -7.22 2.74 -7.33
CA THR A 650 -7.72 1.50 -6.74
C THR A 650 -8.13 1.72 -5.29
N ASP A 651 -9.41 1.47 -5.01
CA ASP A 651 -9.97 1.63 -3.67
C ASP A 651 -10.89 0.45 -3.32
N GLN A 652 -10.71 -0.10 -2.13
CA GLN A 652 -11.69 -0.98 -1.50
C GLN A 652 -12.94 -0.18 -1.09
N VAL A 653 -14.08 -0.86 -1.11
CA VAL A 653 -15.41 -0.37 -0.71
C VAL A 653 -16.19 -1.51 -0.06
N PHE A 654 -17.13 -1.24 0.85
CA PHE A 654 -17.86 -2.33 1.55
C PHE A 654 -19.38 -2.13 1.51
N PRO A 655 -20.00 -2.12 0.31
CA PRO A 655 -21.42 -1.84 0.12
C PRO A 655 -22.33 -2.97 0.62
N SER A 656 -23.55 -2.64 1.03
CA SER A 656 -24.58 -3.65 1.28
C SER A 656 -24.87 -4.49 0.03
N ALA A 657 -25.34 -5.73 0.20
CA ALA A 657 -25.57 -6.63 -0.92
C ALA A 657 -26.63 -6.14 -1.93
N SER A 658 -27.51 -5.23 -1.52
CA SER A 658 -28.54 -4.60 -2.36
C SER A 658 -28.05 -3.37 -3.14
N SER A 659 -26.84 -2.90 -2.86
CA SER A 659 -26.24 -1.73 -3.51
C SER A 659 -25.54 -2.16 -4.79
N ASP A 660 -26.31 -2.22 -5.86
CA ASP A 660 -25.93 -2.81 -7.13
C ASP A 660 -26.22 -1.90 -8.33
N ARG A 661 -26.71 -0.68 -8.13
CA ARG A 661 -27.08 0.21 -9.25
C ARG A 661 -25.90 1.03 -9.74
N VAL A 662 -25.96 1.38 -11.02
CA VAL A 662 -25.06 2.36 -11.65
C VAL A 662 -25.85 3.61 -12.04
N GLU A 663 -25.30 4.78 -11.74
CA GLU A 663 -25.89 6.09 -12.06
C GLU A 663 -24.87 6.97 -12.80
N LEU A 664 -25.37 7.95 -13.56
CA LEU A 664 -24.56 8.99 -14.20
C LEU A 664 -24.80 10.32 -13.50
N PHE A 665 -23.80 11.19 -13.48
CA PHE A 665 -23.99 12.53 -12.94
C PHE A 665 -23.22 13.62 -13.71
N ALA A 666 -23.75 14.83 -13.63
CA ALA A 666 -23.08 16.07 -14.01
C ALA A 666 -23.55 17.21 -13.09
N GLN A 667 -22.64 17.84 -12.36
CA GLN A 667 -22.92 18.91 -11.39
C GLN A 667 -22.71 20.28 -12.01
N HIS A 668 -23.56 21.24 -11.62
CA HIS A 668 -23.54 22.65 -12.04
C HIS A 668 -23.43 22.91 -13.55
N GLY A 669 -23.88 21.95 -14.36
CA GLY A 669 -23.80 22.06 -15.80
C GLY A 669 -24.28 20.80 -16.46
N ARG A 670 -23.70 20.52 -17.64
CA ARG A 670 -24.09 19.41 -18.49
C ARG A 670 -22.86 18.76 -19.11
N ALA A 671 -22.77 17.44 -18.93
CA ALA A 671 -21.81 16.59 -19.64
C ALA A 671 -22.56 15.67 -20.64
N THR A 672 -21.81 15.09 -21.57
CA THR A 672 -22.35 14.13 -22.54
C THR A 672 -21.62 12.81 -22.42
N VAL A 673 -22.36 11.73 -22.14
CA VAL A 673 -21.87 10.35 -22.26
C VAL A 673 -21.93 9.96 -23.73
N ARG A 674 -20.78 9.96 -24.39
CA ARG A 674 -20.64 9.57 -25.80
C ARG A 674 -20.89 8.10 -26.00
N THR A 675 -20.25 7.29 -25.16
CA THR A 675 -20.44 5.84 -25.15
C THR A 675 -20.36 5.35 -23.73
N LEU A 676 -21.24 4.42 -23.35
CA LEU A 676 -21.07 3.60 -22.16
C LEU A 676 -21.45 2.17 -22.54
N LYS A 677 -20.59 1.22 -22.17
CA LYS A 677 -20.81 -0.21 -22.29
C LYS A 677 -20.53 -0.85 -20.94
N MET A 678 -21.40 -1.76 -20.52
CA MET A 678 -21.21 -2.52 -19.29
C MET A 678 -21.28 -4.01 -19.58
N TRP A 679 -20.37 -4.74 -18.99
CA TRP A 679 -20.33 -6.19 -18.97
C TRP A 679 -20.54 -6.65 -17.55
N ARG A 680 -21.35 -7.70 -17.37
CA ARG A 680 -21.33 -8.47 -16.14
C ARG A 680 -20.16 -9.43 -16.22
N MET A 681 -19.31 -9.41 -15.20
CA MET A 681 -18.16 -10.31 -15.11
C MET A 681 -18.64 -11.65 -14.56
N GLU A 682 -18.28 -12.74 -15.23
CA GLU A 682 -18.43 -14.08 -14.66
C GLU A 682 -17.47 -14.28 -13.49
N SER A 683 -17.87 -15.13 -12.54
CA SER A 683 -17.00 -15.47 -11.41
C SER A 683 -15.83 -16.33 -11.89
N ILE A 684 -14.63 -16.07 -11.37
CA ILE A 684 -13.43 -16.89 -11.57
C ILE A 684 -13.42 -18.12 -10.68
N TRP A 685 -14.30 -18.15 -9.67
CA TRP A 685 -14.45 -19.25 -8.74
C TRP A 685 -15.40 -20.28 -9.33
N TRP A 686 -14.92 -21.51 -9.52
CA TRP A 686 -15.74 -22.59 -10.05
C TRP A 686 -16.74 -23.13 -9.00
N PRO A 687 -17.90 -23.64 -9.44
CA PRO A 687 -18.75 -24.51 -8.63
C PRO A 687 -18.22 -25.95 -8.49
N ASP A 688 -17.18 -26.37 -9.24
CA ASP A 688 -16.57 -27.72 -9.17
C ASP A 688 -15.04 -27.68 -9.36
N PRO A 689 -14.25 -28.48 -8.61
CA PRO A 689 -12.80 -28.52 -8.72
C PRO A 689 -12.34 -29.03 -10.09
N ILE A 690 -11.22 -28.49 -10.58
CA ILE A 690 -10.46 -29.08 -11.69
C ILE A 690 -10.07 -30.49 -11.25
N THR A 691 -10.78 -31.50 -11.75
CA THR A 691 -10.30 -32.88 -11.69
C THR A 691 -9.24 -33.03 -12.79
N ASP A 692 -8.02 -33.37 -12.38
CA ASP A 692 -6.88 -33.67 -13.25
C ASP A 692 -7.21 -34.63 -14.41
#